data_AF-A0A4Q7YJ63-F1
#
_entry.id   AF-A0A4Q7YJ63-F1
#
_cell.length_a   1.000
_cell.length_b   1.000
_cell.length_c   1.000
_cell.angle_alpha   90.00
_cell.angle_beta   90.00
_cell.angle_gamma   90.00
#
_symmetry.space_group_name_H-M   'P 1'
#
loop_
_entity.id
_entity.type
_entity.pdbx_description
1 polymer ?
#
loop_
_entity_poly.entity_id
_entity_poly.type
_entity_poly.pdbx_seq_one_letter_code
_entity_poly.pdbx_strand_id
1 'polypeptide(L)'
;MQGQTRLHASPTLLAFLIAAACAGQASADVAGRVNFATGPVKAIALDGTQRTLTRGDFVNSGERLETGRGRLQIRFTDGSFLSLQPNTIFRLDSYRFQKDKPNEGSLLFNFVQGGMRTITGAIGHINRAQYKVRTPVASLGIRGTGYASTYTQGTLTLSVDKGIVNVSNDFGSSNVNAGQTFQVVQGEAPRLAPAGVSAEARALPPARDAAPAAGAEIADTPGLNSDAGIVAGNNQDFGQLVLDNVLPDSVYPPQSGAPLPSYTVGTRFVQADGSLLVSGLGAYFNSTDTAPMHGGLVRLMQTAGPVVTTLFSVGTLQFNNVTTLGALSYGEWTNGTAAVGKLDPSDNAIVLGANVFEPYIVGITAPQSLALDAAGNGTRLSYALAGGTVAGSSDGESGVLKSLTVNVTLAPVTLVDVDMTIGMANTGDYVASGHGIRVNTSGQSTTNGFQLTGSDLLATGQNCTTGCAVRFSAFYAGTDPQLGAVYIINRPNAQISGVAALDLTGKTAVSQLLPDAASPTYRAVFAKGGSPTAANAISADFDAGGKWLSGTTANGSYGPSGTSAAASQDVVHAASTLSWGQWVNGDAMLGGSVPVSLNSQGVHYLVGSPTASGQLPTTVLTYQLVGGTHPSLADASGSPVSAGALTSGSLTLDYGLGKASLGLGMSFVSGGQASAVQLTGQNGSLSAGNINFNTLGVTVGVGSGSPVACTSCSGSASGFVAGSAGEMAGLGFGVSGVTLPGVSGGSITGVAGFGNPSTN
;
A
#
# COMPACT_ATOMS: atom_id res chain seq x y z
N MET A 1 -23.51 13.46 -89.94
CA MET A 1 -22.86 12.13 -89.93
C MET A 1 -22.08 12.02 -88.64
N GLN A 2 -22.50 11.15 -87.71
CA GLN A 2 -21.61 10.44 -86.79
C GLN A 2 -22.46 9.44 -86.01
N GLY A 3 -22.08 8.17 -86.13
CA GLY A 3 -22.86 7.01 -85.70
C GLY A 3 -22.79 6.77 -84.19
N GLN A 4 -23.88 6.22 -83.67
CA GLN A 4 -23.89 5.57 -82.36
C GLN A 4 -23.37 4.14 -82.53
N THR A 5 -22.09 3.92 -82.24
CA THR A 5 -21.52 2.61 -81.99
C THR A 5 -21.80 2.22 -80.53
N ARG A 6 -22.50 1.10 -80.35
CA ARG A 6 -22.78 0.47 -79.05
C ARG A 6 -21.48 -0.04 -78.42
N LEU A 7 -21.28 0.18 -77.13
CA LEU A 7 -20.45 -0.71 -76.30
C LEU A 7 -21.32 -1.34 -75.22
N HIS A 8 -21.66 -2.62 -75.43
CA HIS A 8 -22.16 -3.50 -74.39
C HIS A 8 -20.99 -3.81 -73.45
N ALA A 9 -20.95 -3.18 -72.27
CA ALA A 9 -20.04 -3.58 -71.21
C ALA A 9 -20.62 -4.82 -70.51
N SER A 10 -19.97 -5.96 -70.73
CA SER A 10 -20.29 -7.26 -70.13
C SER A 10 -20.21 -7.19 -68.59
N PRO A 11 -21.18 -7.76 -67.84
CA PRO A 11 -21.21 -7.71 -66.37
C PRO A 11 -20.03 -8.44 -65.70
N THR A 12 -19.24 -9.20 -66.47
CA THR A 12 -18.06 -9.92 -65.99
C THR A 12 -16.83 -9.04 -65.76
N LEU A 13 -16.69 -7.90 -66.44
CA LEU A 13 -15.51 -7.03 -66.28
C LEU A 13 -15.61 -6.16 -65.00
N LEU A 14 -16.84 -5.81 -64.59
CA LEU A 14 -17.08 -5.05 -63.37
C LEU A 14 -16.88 -5.92 -62.12
N ALA A 15 -17.21 -7.21 -62.19
CA ALA A 15 -16.96 -8.17 -61.10
C ALA A 15 -15.46 -8.41 -60.85
N PHE A 16 -14.62 -8.38 -61.88
CA PHE A 16 -13.17 -8.58 -61.73
C PHE A 16 -12.46 -7.32 -61.18
N LEU A 17 -12.95 -6.12 -61.49
CA LEU A 17 -12.43 -4.86 -60.94
C LEU A 17 -12.82 -4.63 -59.47
N ILE A 18 -13.98 -5.13 -59.03
CA ILE A 18 -14.39 -5.07 -57.61
C ILE A 18 -13.62 -6.10 -56.76
N ALA A 19 -13.31 -7.28 -57.31
CA ALA A 19 -12.52 -8.30 -56.60
C ALA A 19 -11.05 -7.87 -56.38
N ALA A 20 -10.47 -7.08 -57.29
CA ALA A 20 -9.09 -6.58 -57.16
C ALA A 20 -8.96 -5.44 -56.13
N ALA A 21 -10.04 -4.71 -55.83
CA ALA A 21 -10.04 -3.65 -54.81
C ALA A 21 -10.08 -4.19 -53.37
N CYS A 22 -10.34 -5.49 -53.17
CA CYS A 22 -10.34 -6.15 -51.86
C CYS A 22 -9.01 -6.85 -51.51
N ALA A 23 -7.99 -6.77 -52.36
CA ALA A 23 -6.68 -7.34 -52.07
C ALA A 23 -5.85 -6.41 -51.16
N GLY A 24 -6.04 -6.56 -49.85
CA GLY A 24 -4.97 -6.44 -48.86
C GLY A 24 -4.45 -5.04 -48.54
N GLN A 25 -5.28 -4.19 -47.93
CA GLN A 25 -4.72 -3.29 -46.91
C GLN A 25 -4.42 -4.15 -45.68
N ALA A 26 -3.17 -4.57 -45.54
CA ALA A 26 -2.68 -5.09 -44.27
C ALA A 26 -2.67 -3.91 -43.29
N SER A 27 -3.80 -3.70 -42.60
CA SER A 27 -3.86 -2.76 -41.48
C SER A 27 -2.87 -3.25 -40.44
N ALA A 28 -1.76 -2.53 -40.30
CA ALA A 28 -0.82 -2.75 -39.22
C ALA A 28 -1.58 -2.61 -37.89
N ASP A 29 -1.52 -3.65 -37.07
CA ASP A 29 -2.27 -3.70 -35.81
C ASP A 29 -1.77 -2.58 -34.89
N VAL A 30 -2.69 -1.83 -34.30
CA VAL A 30 -2.35 -0.71 -33.41
C VAL A 30 -1.75 -1.28 -32.15
N ALA A 31 -0.46 -1.03 -31.96
CA ALA A 31 0.27 -1.64 -30.87
C ALA A 31 0.25 -0.78 -29.60
N GLY A 32 0.26 0.54 -29.75
CA GLY A 32 0.23 1.46 -28.64
C GLY A 32 -0.06 2.90 -29.03
N ARG A 33 -0.12 3.77 -28.03
CA ARG A 33 -0.35 5.21 -28.17
C ARG A 33 0.80 5.99 -27.56
N VAL A 34 1.19 7.08 -28.21
CA VAL A 34 2.21 8.01 -27.73
C VAL A 34 1.64 8.83 -26.58
N ASN A 35 2.19 8.67 -25.38
CA ASN A 35 1.81 9.43 -24.18
C ASN A 35 2.55 10.77 -24.12
N PHE A 36 3.79 10.79 -24.61
CA PHE A 36 4.66 11.96 -24.57
C PHE A 36 5.67 11.89 -25.72
N ALA A 37 5.85 12.97 -26.46
CA ALA A 37 6.91 13.11 -27.44
C ALA A 37 7.45 14.54 -27.40
N THR A 38 8.75 14.70 -27.23
CA THR A 38 9.42 16.01 -27.24
C THR A 38 10.64 15.94 -28.14
N GLY A 39 10.88 16.99 -28.94
CA GLY A 39 11.94 16.99 -29.96
C GLY A 39 11.55 16.23 -31.24
N PRO A 40 12.50 16.01 -32.17
CA PRO A 40 12.22 15.49 -33.51
C PRO A 40 12.06 13.96 -33.52
N VAL A 41 10.98 13.47 -32.93
CA VAL A 41 10.66 12.04 -32.88
C VAL A 41 9.91 11.61 -34.13
N LYS A 42 10.26 10.47 -34.73
CA LYS A 42 9.64 9.94 -35.95
C LYS A 42 9.26 8.48 -35.82
N ALA A 43 8.14 8.11 -36.43
CA ALA A 43 7.77 6.74 -36.75
C ALA A 43 7.95 6.51 -38.25
N ILE A 44 8.50 5.35 -38.60
CA ILE A 44 8.84 4.96 -39.97
C ILE A 44 8.20 3.60 -40.20
N ALA A 45 7.24 3.56 -41.11
CA ALA A 45 6.49 2.37 -41.47
C ALA A 45 7.32 1.41 -42.35
N LEU A 46 6.82 0.20 -42.56
CA LEU A 46 7.47 -0.85 -43.35
C LEU A 46 7.67 -0.47 -44.82
N ASP A 47 6.80 0.39 -45.37
CA ASP A 47 6.86 0.94 -46.72
C ASP A 47 7.85 2.11 -46.85
N GLY A 48 8.51 2.51 -45.75
CA GLY A 48 9.45 3.63 -45.69
C GLY A 48 8.79 4.99 -45.42
N THR A 49 7.46 5.06 -45.33
CA THR A 49 6.73 6.29 -45.03
C THR A 49 7.11 6.78 -43.63
N GLN A 50 7.48 8.05 -43.52
CA GLN A 50 7.89 8.66 -42.26
C GLN A 50 6.84 9.66 -41.78
N ARG A 51 6.57 9.65 -40.48
CA ARG A 51 5.74 10.67 -39.82
C ARG A 51 6.37 11.10 -38.51
N THR A 52 6.28 12.39 -38.22
CA THR A 52 6.65 12.91 -36.90
C THR A 52 5.64 12.41 -35.87
N LEU A 53 6.13 11.95 -34.73
CA LEU A 53 5.29 11.53 -33.61
C LEU A 53 5.08 12.69 -32.65
N THR A 54 3.82 12.95 -32.35
CA THR A 54 3.35 13.88 -31.33
C THR A 54 2.50 13.14 -30.30
N ARG A 55 2.19 13.80 -29.17
CA ARG A 55 1.33 13.20 -28.15
C ARG A 55 0.00 12.77 -28.79
N GLY A 56 -0.36 11.52 -28.53
CA GLY A 56 -1.64 10.94 -28.92
C GLY A 56 -1.63 10.15 -30.21
N ASP A 57 -0.57 10.26 -31.01
CA ASP A 57 -0.39 9.43 -32.19
C ASP A 57 -0.31 7.95 -31.82
N PHE A 58 -0.81 7.09 -32.70
CA PHE A 58 -0.61 5.65 -32.55
C PHE A 58 0.80 5.26 -32.97
N VAL A 59 1.27 4.13 -32.44
CA VAL A 59 2.39 3.38 -32.99
C VAL A 59 1.88 2.01 -33.38
N ASN A 60 2.28 1.54 -34.56
CA ASN A 60 1.74 0.33 -35.18
C ASN A 60 2.79 -0.76 -35.19
N SER A 61 2.34 -2.02 -35.12
CA SER A 61 3.24 -3.16 -35.31
C SER A 61 3.93 -3.06 -36.67
N GLY A 62 5.24 -3.31 -36.69
CA GLY A 62 6.12 -3.18 -37.85
C GLY A 62 6.82 -1.82 -37.97
N GLU A 63 6.44 -0.80 -37.18
CA GLU A 63 7.06 0.52 -37.25
C GLU A 63 8.44 0.58 -36.56
N ARG A 64 9.28 1.48 -37.07
CA ARG A 64 10.57 1.86 -36.49
C ARG A 64 10.50 3.28 -35.95
N LEU A 65 10.92 3.44 -34.71
CA LEU A 65 10.86 4.67 -33.94
C LEU A 65 12.27 5.24 -33.80
N GLU A 66 12.42 6.51 -34.14
CA GLU A 66 13.67 7.28 -33.99
C GLU A 66 13.41 8.51 -33.14
N THR A 67 14.18 8.72 -32.07
CA THR A 67 13.99 9.88 -31.18
C THR A 67 14.86 11.07 -31.51
N GLY A 68 15.97 10.90 -32.26
CA GLY A 68 16.92 12.00 -32.52
C GLY A 68 17.37 12.65 -31.20
N ARG A 69 17.32 13.99 -31.07
CA ARG A 69 17.61 14.66 -29.77
C ARG A 69 16.42 14.65 -28.79
N GLY A 70 15.31 14.02 -29.18
CA GLY A 70 14.04 14.02 -28.48
C GLY A 70 13.83 12.85 -27.51
N ARG A 71 12.66 12.80 -26.89
CA ARG A 71 12.21 11.72 -25.99
C ARG A 71 10.83 11.25 -26.41
N LEU A 72 10.56 9.96 -26.25
CA LEU A 72 9.29 9.35 -26.62
C LEU A 72 8.81 8.42 -25.50
N GLN A 73 7.55 8.55 -25.09
CA GLN A 73 6.89 7.61 -24.19
C GLN A 73 5.65 7.05 -24.86
N ILE A 74 5.49 5.73 -24.78
CA ILE A 74 4.41 4.98 -25.40
C ILE A 74 3.75 4.12 -24.32
N ARG A 75 2.42 4.08 -24.34
CA ARG A 75 1.62 3.07 -23.64
C ARG A 75 1.08 2.09 -24.67
N PHE A 76 1.45 0.82 -24.54
CA PHE A 76 0.94 -0.24 -25.41
C PHE A 76 -0.42 -0.75 -24.94
N THR A 77 -1.15 -1.41 -25.84
CA THR A 77 -2.51 -1.92 -25.57
C THR A 77 -2.55 -3.02 -24.50
N ASP A 78 -1.44 -3.72 -24.25
CA ASP A 78 -1.25 -4.68 -23.16
C ASP A 78 -0.98 -4.02 -21.80
N GLY A 79 -1.01 -2.69 -21.75
CA GLY A 79 -0.75 -1.90 -20.54
C GLY A 79 0.73 -1.72 -20.23
N SER A 80 1.65 -2.19 -21.10
CA SER A 80 3.07 -1.93 -20.93
C SER A 80 3.42 -0.47 -21.25
N PHE A 81 4.44 0.05 -20.58
CA PHE A 81 4.98 1.40 -20.81
C PHE A 81 6.40 1.32 -21.32
N LEU A 82 6.72 2.10 -22.34
CA LEU A 82 8.07 2.23 -22.89
C LEU A 82 8.44 3.71 -22.98
N SER A 83 9.58 4.07 -22.40
CA SER A 83 10.20 5.38 -22.53
C SER A 83 11.51 5.24 -23.30
N LEU A 84 11.69 6.02 -24.36
CA LEU A 84 12.88 6.07 -25.19
C LEU A 84 13.58 7.41 -24.97
N GLN A 85 14.88 7.33 -24.67
CA GLN A 85 15.76 8.47 -24.45
C GLN A 85 16.22 9.08 -25.78
N PRO A 86 16.94 10.22 -25.76
CA PRO A 86 17.58 10.74 -26.96
C PRO A 86 18.52 9.72 -27.61
N ASN A 87 18.65 9.86 -28.93
CA ASN A 87 19.46 9.07 -29.85
C ASN A 87 19.09 7.58 -29.84
N THR A 88 17.80 7.32 -29.72
CA THR A 88 17.26 5.96 -29.66
C THR A 88 16.67 5.54 -31.00
N ILE A 89 17.04 4.33 -31.43
CA ILE A 89 16.44 3.62 -32.56
C ILE A 89 15.82 2.33 -32.02
N PHE A 90 14.52 2.20 -32.19
CA PHE A 90 13.75 1.11 -31.63
C PHE A 90 12.74 0.61 -32.65
N ARG A 91 12.59 -0.70 -32.83
CA ARG A 91 11.60 -1.28 -33.75
C ARG A 91 10.60 -2.13 -33.00
N LEU A 92 9.38 -2.05 -33.48
CA LEU A 92 8.24 -2.80 -33.00
C LEU A 92 7.96 -3.96 -33.97
N ASP A 93 8.90 -4.92 -34.07
CA ASP A 93 8.89 -5.91 -35.15
C ASP A 93 7.63 -6.79 -35.16
N SER A 94 7.12 -7.17 -33.99
CA SER A 94 5.83 -7.86 -33.88
C SER A 94 5.15 -7.50 -32.58
N TYR A 95 3.88 -7.13 -32.66
CA TYR A 95 3.04 -6.90 -31.50
C TYR A 95 1.63 -7.42 -31.79
N ARG A 96 1.16 -8.34 -30.95
CA ARG A 96 -0.20 -8.87 -31.01
C ARG A 96 -0.74 -8.98 -29.60
N PHE A 97 -1.85 -8.32 -29.32
CA PHE A 97 -2.51 -8.39 -28.03
C PHE A 97 -4.02 -8.30 -28.21
N GLN A 98 -4.74 -9.24 -27.62
CA GLN A 98 -6.20 -9.19 -27.52
C GLN A 98 -6.57 -9.33 -26.04
N LYS A 99 -7.32 -8.37 -25.51
CA LYS A 99 -7.67 -8.30 -24.09
C LYS A 99 -8.45 -9.54 -23.62
N ASP A 100 -9.25 -10.13 -24.50
CA ASP A 100 -10.05 -11.34 -24.21
C ASP A 100 -9.22 -12.64 -24.30
N LYS A 101 -8.05 -12.58 -24.95
CA LYS A 101 -7.14 -13.72 -25.15
C LYS A 101 -5.70 -13.34 -24.81
N PRO A 102 -5.41 -12.90 -23.57
CA PRO A 102 -4.08 -12.41 -23.20
C PRO A 102 -3.00 -13.51 -23.28
N ASN A 103 -3.40 -14.78 -23.18
CA ASN A 103 -2.53 -15.95 -23.35
C ASN A 103 -2.01 -16.12 -24.78
N GLU A 104 -2.66 -15.53 -25.79
CA GLU A 104 -2.23 -15.58 -27.20
C GLU A 104 -1.37 -14.36 -27.60
N GLY A 105 -1.18 -13.42 -26.67
CA GLY A 105 -0.41 -12.21 -26.88
C GLY A 105 1.07 -12.48 -27.10
N SER A 106 1.70 -11.72 -28.00
CA SER A 106 3.12 -11.85 -28.35
C SER A 106 3.73 -10.50 -28.66
N LEU A 107 4.97 -10.30 -28.22
CA LEU A 107 5.72 -9.05 -28.32
C LEU A 107 7.18 -9.34 -28.66
N LEU A 108 7.62 -8.79 -29.79
CA LEU A 108 9.00 -8.77 -30.23
C LEU A 108 9.43 -7.33 -30.48
N PHE A 109 10.26 -6.82 -29.58
CA PHE A 109 10.91 -5.51 -29.73
C PHE A 109 12.34 -5.68 -30.19
N ASN A 110 12.83 -4.74 -30.97
CA ASN A 110 14.21 -4.71 -31.42
C ASN A 110 14.82 -3.35 -31.05
N PHE A 111 15.62 -3.35 -29.99
CA PHE A 111 16.27 -2.16 -29.45
C PHE A 111 17.67 -2.05 -30.06
N VAL A 112 17.80 -1.15 -31.03
CA VAL A 112 18.97 -1.09 -31.92
C VAL A 112 20.06 -0.17 -31.35
N GLN A 113 19.67 0.93 -30.72
CA GLN A 113 20.58 1.95 -30.18
C GLN A 113 19.86 2.86 -29.19
N GLY A 114 20.59 3.44 -28.24
CA GLY A 114 20.14 4.54 -27.38
C GLY A 114 19.82 4.07 -25.97
N GLY A 115 18.76 4.63 -25.37
CA GLY A 115 18.32 4.29 -24.02
C GLY A 115 16.82 4.02 -23.96
N MET A 116 16.42 2.98 -23.25
CA MET A 116 15.01 2.66 -23.01
C MET A 116 14.74 2.32 -21.54
N ARG A 117 13.54 2.63 -21.08
CA ARG A 117 12.98 2.13 -19.83
C ARG A 117 11.62 1.53 -20.12
N THR A 118 11.38 0.31 -19.64
CA THR A 118 10.11 -0.37 -19.84
C THR A 118 9.55 -0.93 -18.54
N ILE A 119 8.24 -0.92 -18.44
CA ILE A 119 7.46 -1.63 -17.42
C ILE A 119 6.52 -2.57 -18.17
N THR A 120 6.67 -3.87 -17.93
CA THR A 120 5.99 -4.90 -18.72
C THR A 120 4.51 -5.00 -18.36
N GLY A 121 3.66 -5.15 -19.38
CA GLY A 121 2.22 -5.27 -19.25
C GLY A 121 1.74 -6.71 -19.15
N ALA A 122 0.51 -6.96 -19.60
CA ALA A 122 -0.18 -8.24 -19.53
C ALA A 122 0.59 -9.36 -20.25
N ILE A 123 1.17 -9.10 -21.44
CA ILE A 123 1.97 -10.10 -22.17
C ILE A 123 3.17 -10.55 -21.32
N GLY A 124 3.86 -9.59 -20.69
CA GLY A 124 5.01 -9.87 -19.84
C GLY A 124 4.69 -10.55 -18.51
N HIS A 125 3.44 -10.48 -18.03
CA HIS A 125 3.00 -11.17 -16.82
C HIS A 125 2.46 -12.57 -17.12
N ILE A 126 1.65 -12.69 -18.16
CA ILE A 126 0.82 -13.86 -18.49
C ILE A 126 1.54 -14.77 -19.48
N ASN A 127 2.04 -14.24 -20.61
CA ASN A 127 2.70 -15.01 -21.66
C ASN A 127 4.19 -14.66 -21.79
N ARG A 128 4.93 -14.88 -20.69
CA ARG A 128 6.35 -14.51 -20.54
C ARG A 128 7.24 -15.04 -21.68
N ALA A 129 6.95 -16.23 -22.19
CA ALA A 129 7.72 -16.87 -23.26
C ALA A 129 7.62 -16.11 -24.60
N GLN A 130 6.55 -15.34 -24.78
CA GLN A 130 6.29 -14.54 -25.98
C GLN A 130 6.61 -13.05 -25.79
N TYR A 131 7.25 -12.65 -24.69
CA TYR A 131 7.85 -11.33 -24.54
C TYR A 131 9.35 -11.42 -24.80
N LYS A 132 9.83 -10.82 -25.90
CA LYS A 132 11.25 -10.78 -26.25
C LYS A 132 11.69 -9.38 -26.67
N VAL A 133 12.81 -8.93 -26.14
CA VAL A 133 13.53 -7.75 -26.66
C VAL A 133 14.86 -8.19 -27.22
N ARG A 134 15.09 -7.96 -28.51
CA ARG A 134 16.37 -8.20 -29.16
C ARG A 134 17.20 -6.93 -29.14
N THR A 135 18.49 -7.10 -28.93
CA THR A 135 19.51 -6.08 -29.11
C THR A 135 20.61 -6.65 -30.01
N PRO A 136 21.53 -5.84 -30.54
CA PRO A 136 22.61 -6.37 -31.39
C PRO A 136 23.53 -7.38 -30.69
N VAL A 137 23.58 -7.40 -29.36
CA VAL A 137 24.52 -8.23 -28.58
C VAL A 137 23.86 -9.27 -27.68
N ALA A 138 22.55 -9.17 -27.46
CA ALA A 138 21.80 -10.11 -26.61
C ALA A 138 20.29 -10.08 -26.84
N SER A 139 19.62 -11.17 -26.48
CA SER A 139 18.18 -11.28 -26.32
C SER A 139 17.78 -11.19 -24.85
N LEU A 140 16.74 -10.40 -24.56
CA LEU A 140 16.17 -10.19 -23.24
C LEU A 140 14.80 -10.87 -23.14
N GLY A 141 14.67 -11.80 -22.20
CA GLY A 141 13.41 -12.38 -21.75
C GLY A 141 13.08 -11.87 -20.35
N ILE A 142 11.79 -11.72 -20.02
CA ILE A 142 11.39 -11.09 -18.76
C ILE A 142 10.37 -11.91 -17.98
N ARG A 143 10.25 -11.60 -16.69
CA ARG A 143 9.26 -12.17 -15.78
C ARG A 143 8.70 -11.07 -14.88
N GLY A 144 7.67 -10.37 -15.35
CA GLY A 144 6.98 -9.30 -14.62
C GLY A 144 7.93 -8.19 -14.15
N THR A 145 8.52 -7.46 -15.10
CA THR A 145 9.75 -6.70 -14.87
C THR A 145 9.60 -5.21 -15.19
N GLY A 146 10.24 -4.37 -14.37
CA GLY A 146 10.58 -2.99 -14.70
C GLY A 146 12.09 -2.87 -14.83
N TYR A 147 12.59 -2.44 -15.99
CA TYR A 147 14.03 -2.33 -16.23
C TYR A 147 14.38 -1.19 -17.17
N ALA A 148 15.62 -0.71 -17.05
CA ALA A 148 16.22 0.25 -17.96
C ALA A 148 17.39 -0.40 -18.71
N SER A 149 17.57 -0.02 -19.97
CA SER A 149 18.65 -0.51 -20.79
C SER A 149 19.21 0.58 -21.69
N THR A 150 20.53 0.60 -21.84
CA THR A 150 21.23 1.52 -22.74
C THR A 150 22.14 0.70 -23.64
N TYR A 151 22.06 0.90 -24.95
CA TYR A 151 22.95 0.29 -25.93
C TYR A 151 23.68 1.37 -26.73
N THR A 152 24.99 1.46 -26.47
CA THR A 152 25.89 2.45 -27.07
C THR A 152 27.26 1.80 -27.29
N GLN A 153 27.89 2.06 -28.44
CA GLN A 153 29.26 1.60 -28.74
C GLN A 153 29.51 0.10 -28.51
N GLY A 154 28.58 -0.77 -28.94
CA GLY A 154 28.75 -2.23 -28.86
C GLY A 154 28.55 -2.82 -27.45
N THR A 155 28.15 -2.00 -26.48
CA THR A 155 27.89 -2.44 -25.09
C THR A 155 26.45 -2.19 -24.70
N LEU A 156 25.78 -3.25 -24.24
CA LEU A 156 24.45 -3.19 -23.62
C LEU A 156 24.61 -3.11 -22.11
N THR A 157 24.14 -2.04 -21.49
CA THR A 157 23.98 -1.94 -20.02
C THR A 157 22.52 -2.17 -19.67
N LEU A 158 22.24 -2.98 -18.66
CA LEU A 158 20.90 -3.40 -18.26
C LEU A 158 20.77 -3.32 -16.74
N SER A 159 19.87 -2.46 -16.24
CA SER A 159 19.56 -2.29 -14.81
C SER A 159 18.11 -2.69 -14.52
N VAL A 160 17.89 -3.55 -13.53
CA VAL A 160 16.55 -4.08 -13.20
C VAL A 160 16.04 -3.46 -11.90
N ASP A 161 14.87 -2.81 -11.94
CA ASP A 161 14.26 -2.19 -10.75
C ASP A 161 13.30 -3.15 -10.04
N LYS A 162 12.58 -3.97 -10.81
CA LYS A 162 11.57 -4.92 -10.31
C LYS A 162 11.56 -6.15 -11.21
N GLY A 163 11.38 -7.34 -10.63
CA GLY A 163 11.30 -8.59 -11.38
C GLY A 163 12.67 -9.14 -11.79
N ILE A 164 12.70 -9.92 -12.87
CA ILE A 164 13.92 -10.58 -13.37
C ILE A 164 14.02 -10.38 -14.89
N VAL A 165 15.22 -10.10 -15.39
CA VAL A 165 15.53 -10.16 -16.83
C VAL A 165 16.51 -11.30 -17.07
N ASN A 166 16.16 -12.23 -17.95
CA ASN A 166 17.11 -13.17 -18.53
C ASN A 166 17.78 -12.53 -19.74
N VAL A 167 19.09 -12.32 -19.67
CA VAL A 167 19.90 -11.82 -20.78
C VAL A 167 20.70 -12.99 -21.37
N SER A 168 20.61 -13.20 -22.68
CA SER A 168 21.21 -14.36 -23.36
C SER A 168 21.83 -13.99 -24.71
N ASN A 169 22.96 -14.61 -25.02
CA ASN A 169 23.61 -14.59 -26.34
C ASN A 169 24.35 -15.91 -26.58
N ASP A 170 25.07 -16.02 -27.70
CA ASP A 170 25.79 -17.25 -28.08
C ASP A 170 26.92 -17.63 -27.12
N PHE A 171 27.35 -16.71 -26.25
CA PHE A 171 28.44 -16.91 -25.29
C PHE A 171 27.94 -17.26 -23.88
N GLY A 172 26.64 -17.10 -23.59
CA GLY A 172 26.06 -17.48 -22.32
C GLY A 172 24.73 -16.80 -21.99
N SER A 173 24.15 -17.18 -20.85
CA SER A 173 22.91 -16.60 -20.34
C SER A 173 23.02 -16.30 -18.84
N SER A 174 22.49 -15.16 -18.42
CA SER A 174 22.49 -14.70 -17.02
C SER A 174 21.13 -14.15 -16.61
N ASN A 175 20.74 -14.38 -15.36
CA ASN A 175 19.55 -13.77 -14.77
C ASN A 175 19.95 -12.52 -13.97
N VAL A 176 19.35 -11.39 -14.32
CA VAL A 176 19.53 -10.10 -13.64
C VAL A 176 18.33 -9.85 -12.75
N ASN A 177 18.56 -9.85 -11.43
CA ASN A 177 17.50 -9.64 -10.44
C ASN A 177 17.32 -8.15 -10.13
N ALA A 178 16.20 -7.81 -9.50
CA ALA A 178 15.95 -6.46 -9.00
C ALA A 178 17.12 -5.93 -8.15
N GLY A 179 17.52 -4.69 -8.40
CA GLY A 179 18.67 -4.02 -7.79
C GLY A 179 20.01 -4.32 -8.47
N GLN A 180 20.08 -5.22 -9.47
CA GLN A 180 21.32 -5.57 -10.15
C GLN A 180 21.46 -4.86 -11.50
N THR A 181 22.72 -4.63 -11.91
CA THR A 181 23.08 -4.12 -13.24
C THR A 181 24.08 -5.06 -13.92
N PHE A 182 23.81 -5.40 -15.18
CA PHE A 182 24.67 -6.24 -16.01
C PHE A 182 25.12 -5.49 -17.28
N GLN A 183 26.23 -5.94 -17.85
CA GLN A 183 26.74 -5.51 -19.14
C GLN A 183 26.95 -6.69 -20.09
N VAL A 184 26.65 -6.47 -21.36
CA VAL A 184 26.99 -7.37 -22.46
C VAL A 184 27.78 -6.59 -23.49
N VAL A 185 29.04 -6.97 -23.68
CA VAL A 185 29.89 -6.44 -24.76
C VAL A 185 29.77 -7.37 -25.95
N GLN A 186 29.80 -6.83 -27.15
CA GLN A 186 29.76 -7.61 -28.39
C GLN A 186 30.85 -8.71 -28.39
N GLY A 187 30.44 -9.96 -28.53
CA GLY A 187 31.35 -11.12 -28.53
C GLY A 187 31.63 -11.73 -27.15
N GLU A 188 31.02 -11.22 -26.07
CA GLU A 188 31.26 -11.68 -24.70
C GLU A 188 29.96 -12.14 -24.01
N ALA A 189 30.10 -13.02 -23.02
CA ALA A 189 28.97 -13.47 -22.20
C ALA A 189 28.47 -12.33 -21.27
N PRO A 190 27.16 -12.31 -20.91
CA PRO A 190 26.62 -11.33 -19.98
C PRO A 190 27.26 -11.40 -18.59
N ARG A 191 27.81 -10.28 -18.11
CA ARG A 191 28.50 -10.18 -16.80
C ARG A 191 27.92 -9.06 -15.94
N LEU A 192 28.18 -9.13 -14.64
CA LEU A 192 27.83 -8.03 -13.72
C LEU A 192 28.58 -6.76 -14.12
N ALA A 193 27.89 -5.62 -14.10
CA ALA A 193 28.51 -4.34 -14.39
C ALA A 193 29.46 -3.91 -13.25
N PRO A 194 30.57 -3.19 -13.54
CA PRO A 194 31.39 -2.57 -12.51
C PRO A 194 30.57 -1.65 -11.60
N ALA A 195 31.01 -1.47 -10.35
CA ALA A 195 30.35 -0.59 -9.39
C ALA A 195 30.23 0.84 -9.94
N GLY A 196 29.05 1.46 -9.77
CA GLY A 196 28.75 2.82 -10.25
C GLY A 196 28.20 2.90 -11.68
N VAL A 197 28.20 1.80 -12.44
CA VAL A 197 27.60 1.74 -13.78
C VAL A 197 26.12 1.36 -13.69
N SER A 198 25.24 2.17 -14.29
CA SER A 198 23.81 1.89 -14.42
C SER A 198 23.30 2.32 -15.79
N ALA A 199 22.20 1.75 -16.26
CA ALA A 199 21.54 2.22 -17.48
C ALA A 199 20.94 3.62 -17.22
N GLU A 200 21.38 4.62 -17.98
CA GLU A 200 20.90 6.00 -17.88
C GLU A 200 19.44 6.13 -18.33
N ALA A 201 18.52 6.03 -17.37
CA ALA A 201 17.12 6.44 -17.54
C ALA A 201 16.48 6.93 -16.23
N ARG A 202 17.29 7.45 -15.28
CA ARG A 202 16.78 8.36 -14.24
C ARG A 202 16.67 9.75 -14.88
N ALA A 203 15.48 10.34 -14.85
CA ALA A 203 15.30 11.73 -15.28
C ALA A 203 16.15 12.64 -14.38
N LEU A 204 17.24 13.17 -14.91
CA LEU A 204 17.87 14.35 -14.31
C LEU A 204 16.94 15.54 -14.57
N PRO A 205 16.67 16.39 -13.57
CA PRO A 205 15.94 17.63 -13.78
C PRO A 205 16.67 18.49 -14.83
N PRO A 206 15.94 19.19 -15.72
CA PRO A 206 16.56 20.04 -16.72
C PRO A 206 17.43 21.11 -16.04
N ALA A 207 18.68 21.20 -16.47
CA ALA A 207 19.57 22.28 -16.08
C ALA A 207 18.95 23.63 -16.51
N ARG A 208 18.95 24.60 -15.60
CA ARG A 208 18.58 25.99 -15.90
C ARG A 208 19.67 26.60 -16.77
N ASP A 209 19.41 26.74 -18.05
CA ASP A 209 20.08 27.75 -18.86
C ASP A 209 19.30 29.07 -18.80
N ALA A 210 20.07 30.15 -18.68
CA ALA A 210 19.67 31.48 -18.28
C ALA A 210 18.62 32.15 -19.21
N ALA A 211 17.77 32.98 -18.60
CA ALA A 211 16.97 33.98 -19.30
C ALA A 211 17.88 35.01 -20.01
N PRO A 212 17.40 35.69 -21.08
CA PRO A 212 16.74 36.97 -20.81
C PRO A 212 15.55 37.38 -21.72
N ALA A 213 14.68 38.18 -21.08
CA ALA A 213 13.95 39.39 -21.52
C ALA A 213 12.87 39.40 -22.65
N ALA A 214 11.64 39.68 -22.19
CA ALA A 214 10.67 40.71 -22.60
C ALA A 214 10.25 40.92 -24.09
N GLY A 215 8.93 40.78 -24.31
CA GLY A 215 8.12 41.70 -25.13
C GLY A 215 7.51 41.15 -26.43
N ALA A 216 6.19 40.94 -26.45
CA ALA A 216 5.25 41.39 -27.51
C ALA A 216 3.85 40.76 -27.32
N GLU A 217 2.84 41.51 -27.78
CA GLU A 217 1.43 41.48 -27.42
C GLU A 217 0.54 40.96 -28.59
N ILE A 218 -0.59 40.32 -28.24
CA ILE A 218 -1.93 40.14 -28.90
C ILE A 218 -2.10 39.76 -30.39
N ALA A 219 -2.99 38.78 -30.67
CA ALA A 219 -4.04 38.89 -31.71
C ALA A 219 -5.20 37.86 -31.51
N ASP A 220 -6.34 38.21 -32.09
CA ASP A 220 -7.75 37.90 -31.78
C ASP A 220 -8.35 36.62 -32.43
N THR A 221 -9.53 36.22 -31.94
CA THR A 221 -10.45 35.08 -32.30
C THR A 221 -11.26 35.33 -33.61
N PRO A 222 -12.37 34.63 -34.08
CA PRO A 222 -13.18 33.46 -33.60
C PRO A 222 -13.85 32.50 -34.67
N GLY A 223 -14.53 31.41 -34.20
CA GLY A 223 -15.77 30.79 -34.78
C GLY A 223 -15.66 29.64 -35.83
N LEU A 224 -16.55 28.65 -35.99
CA LEU A 224 -17.90 28.27 -35.51
C LEU A 224 -18.26 26.82 -36.00
N ASN A 225 -19.00 26.05 -35.17
CA ASN A 225 -20.18 25.17 -35.45
C ASN A 225 -20.09 23.99 -36.49
N SER A 226 -20.81 22.85 -36.41
CA SER A 226 -21.95 22.37 -35.61
C SER A 226 -22.27 20.88 -35.91
N ASP A 227 -22.68 20.17 -34.86
CA ASP A 227 -23.80 19.21 -34.71
C ASP A 227 -23.98 17.84 -35.43
N ALA A 228 -24.52 16.95 -34.58
CA ALA A 228 -25.31 15.72 -34.77
C ALA A 228 -24.53 14.44 -35.13
N GLY A 229 -24.62 13.31 -34.41
CA GLY A 229 -25.52 12.90 -33.34
C GLY A 229 -25.79 11.38 -33.48
N ILE A 230 -26.04 10.73 -32.33
CA ILE A 230 -26.78 9.46 -32.15
C ILE A 230 -25.98 8.14 -32.00
N VAL A 231 -25.84 7.76 -30.71
CA VAL A 231 -26.16 6.46 -30.07
C VAL A 231 -25.10 5.37 -29.91
N ALA A 232 -24.66 5.28 -28.65
CA ALA A 232 -24.50 4.11 -27.77
C ALA A 232 -23.62 2.92 -28.18
N GLY A 233 -22.62 2.63 -27.33
CA GLY A 233 -22.12 1.27 -27.14
C GLY A 233 -20.63 1.14 -26.83
N ASN A 234 -20.31 1.22 -25.53
CA ASN A 234 -19.25 0.46 -24.83
C ASN A 234 -17.75 0.74 -25.07
N ASN A 235 -17.10 1.06 -23.94
CA ASN A 235 -15.71 0.73 -23.55
C ASN A 235 -14.54 1.56 -24.11
N GLN A 236 -14.35 2.73 -23.49
CA GLN A 236 -13.16 3.11 -22.68
C GLN A 236 -11.77 2.72 -23.25
N ASP A 237 -11.01 3.70 -23.77
CA ASP A 237 -9.86 4.26 -23.03
C ASP A 237 -9.07 5.35 -23.82
N PHE A 238 -9.13 6.56 -23.26
CA PHE A 238 -8.08 7.58 -23.11
C PHE A 238 -7.20 8.01 -24.29
N GLY A 239 -7.74 9.00 -25.01
CA GLY A 239 -6.98 10.13 -25.50
C GLY A 239 -7.22 11.40 -24.68
N GLN A 240 -6.69 11.49 -23.46
CA GLN A 240 -6.66 12.73 -22.70
C GLN A 240 -5.26 13.33 -22.64
N LEU A 241 -5.19 14.65 -22.82
CA LEU A 241 -4.10 15.52 -22.40
C LEU A 241 -3.62 15.09 -21.00
N VAL A 242 -2.33 14.78 -20.80
CA VAL A 242 -1.77 14.92 -19.45
C VAL A 242 -1.67 16.43 -19.25
N LEU A 243 -2.63 16.98 -18.52
CA LEU A 243 -2.33 18.08 -17.65
C LEU A 243 -1.60 17.45 -16.46
N ASP A 244 -0.40 17.94 -16.16
CA ASP A 244 0.51 17.36 -15.16
C ASP A 244 -0.05 17.38 -13.71
N ASN A 245 -1.32 17.77 -13.54
CA ASN A 245 -2.01 18.04 -12.28
C ASN A 245 -3.42 17.40 -12.18
N VAL A 246 -3.69 16.25 -12.82
CA VAL A 246 -4.98 15.51 -12.62
C VAL A 246 -4.73 14.06 -12.22
N LEU A 247 -5.43 13.61 -11.18
CA LEU A 247 -5.42 12.21 -10.77
C LEU A 247 -6.16 11.33 -11.79
N PRO A 248 -5.73 10.08 -12.02
CA PRO A 248 -6.30 9.20 -13.03
C PRO A 248 -7.68 8.66 -12.62
N ASP A 249 -8.63 8.60 -13.57
CA ASP A 249 -9.93 7.96 -13.32
C ASP A 249 -9.80 6.48 -12.95
N SER A 250 -10.70 6.01 -12.08
CA SER A 250 -10.80 4.61 -11.69
C SER A 250 -11.49 3.76 -12.76
N VAL A 251 -10.98 2.54 -12.93
CA VAL A 251 -11.60 1.49 -13.73
C VAL A 251 -12.00 0.33 -12.83
N TYR A 252 -13.15 -0.30 -13.11
CA TYR A 252 -13.66 -1.47 -12.40
C TYR A 252 -13.40 -2.75 -13.22
N PRO A 253 -12.42 -3.58 -12.86
CA PRO A 253 -12.14 -4.82 -13.59
C PRO A 253 -13.24 -5.87 -13.34
N PRO A 254 -13.67 -6.62 -14.37
CA PRO A 254 -14.77 -7.58 -14.26
C PRO A 254 -14.58 -8.71 -13.24
N GLN A 255 -13.33 -9.03 -12.86
CA GLN A 255 -13.01 -10.18 -11.99
C GLN A 255 -12.81 -9.83 -10.51
N SER A 256 -12.47 -8.59 -10.16
CA SER A 256 -12.28 -8.19 -8.75
C SER A 256 -13.45 -7.36 -8.21
N GLY A 257 -14.17 -6.65 -9.09
CA GLY A 257 -15.14 -5.64 -8.68
C GLY A 257 -14.52 -4.41 -8.00
N ALA A 258 -13.23 -4.42 -7.66
CA ALA A 258 -12.56 -3.36 -6.93
C ALA A 258 -12.01 -2.27 -7.87
N PRO A 259 -12.10 -0.98 -7.50
CA PRO A 259 -11.61 0.12 -8.32
C PRO A 259 -10.08 0.11 -8.44
N LEU A 260 -9.57 0.41 -9.63
CA LEU A 260 -8.13 0.59 -9.90
C LEU A 260 -7.88 1.90 -10.68
N PRO A 261 -7.10 2.86 -10.14
CA PRO A 261 -6.68 2.90 -8.75
C PRO A 261 -7.89 3.03 -7.79
N SER A 262 -7.70 2.52 -6.57
CA SER A 262 -8.63 2.79 -5.47
C SER A 262 -8.28 4.13 -4.84
N TYR A 263 -9.32 4.84 -4.39
CA TYR A 263 -9.21 6.16 -3.78
C TYR A 263 -9.74 6.16 -2.36
N THR A 264 -9.18 7.08 -1.58
CA THR A 264 -9.73 7.55 -0.32
C THR A 264 -10.10 9.02 -0.47
N VAL A 265 -11.30 9.40 -0.02
CA VAL A 265 -11.75 10.79 0.04
C VAL A 265 -11.93 11.21 1.50
N GLY A 266 -11.58 12.45 1.81
CA GLY A 266 -11.89 13.14 3.04
C GLY A 266 -12.78 14.35 2.78
N THR A 267 -13.88 14.46 3.53
CA THR A 267 -14.83 15.58 3.49
C THR A 267 -15.32 15.92 4.90
N ARG A 268 -16.06 17.02 5.09
CA ARG A 268 -16.68 17.29 6.40
C ARG A 268 -17.90 16.42 6.69
N PHE A 269 -18.41 15.70 5.69
CA PHE A 269 -19.61 14.86 5.83
C PHE A 269 -19.31 13.66 6.71
N VAL A 270 -19.93 13.67 7.89
CA VAL A 270 -19.74 12.65 8.90
C VAL A 270 -20.45 11.38 8.47
N GLN A 271 -19.68 10.32 8.31
CA GLN A 271 -20.22 9.00 7.99
C GLN A 271 -20.97 8.41 9.19
N ALA A 272 -21.75 7.36 8.95
CA ALA A 272 -22.56 6.71 10.00
C ALA A 272 -21.70 6.11 11.14
N ASP A 273 -20.45 5.75 10.85
CA ASP A 273 -19.45 5.29 11.83
C ASP A 273 -18.67 6.44 12.49
N GLY A 274 -19.05 7.69 12.22
CA GLY A 274 -18.36 8.88 12.72
C GLY A 274 -17.12 9.27 11.91
N SER A 275 -16.76 8.52 10.86
CA SER A 275 -15.60 8.79 10.01
C SER A 275 -15.77 10.08 9.20
N LEU A 276 -14.68 10.81 8.93
CA LEU A 276 -14.62 11.84 7.87
C LEU A 276 -14.02 11.32 6.56
N LEU A 277 -13.58 10.06 6.57
CA LEU A 277 -12.89 9.40 5.47
C LEU A 277 -13.76 8.28 4.90
N VAL A 278 -13.76 8.17 3.57
CA VAL A 278 -14.37 7.05 2.85
C VAL A 278 -13.32 6.48 1.91
N SER A 279 -13.04 5.17 2.03
CA SER A 279 -11.99 4.48 1.27
C SER A 279 -12.57 3.37 0.37
N GLY A 280 -11.72 2.79 -0.49
CA GLY A 280 -12.15 1.75 -1.43
C GLY A 280 -13.00 2.28 -2.57
N LEU A 281 -12.84 3.56 -2.91
CA LEU A 281 -13.68 4.26 -3.88
C LEU A 281 -13.07 4.23 -5.27
N GLY A 282 -13.93 4.18 -6.28
CA GLY A 282 -13.57 4.65 -7.61
C GLY A 282 -13.82 6.15 -7.70
N ALA A 283 -12.87 6.90 -8.23
CA ALA A 283 -12.97 8.34 -8.42
C ALA A 283 -12.83 8.72 -9.89
N TYR A 284 -13.52 9.78 -10.29
CA TYR A 284 -13.42 10.36 -11.62
C TYR A 284 -13.19 11.86 -11.50
N PHE A 285 -12.32 12.38 -12.35
CA PHE A 285 -11.85 13.76 -12.29
C PHE A 285 -12.21 14.52 -13.56
N ASN A 286 -12.52 15.80 -13.41
CA ASN A 286 -12.69 16.65 -14.56
C ASN A 286 -11.31 16.94 -15.16
N SER A 287 -11.20 16.63 -16.42
CA SER A 287 -9.98 16.64 -17.18
C SER A 287 -10.10 17.59 -18.39
N THR A 288 -11.16 18.41 -18.42
CA THR A 288 -11.30 19.57 -19.31
C THR A 288 -10.30 20.65 -18.92
N ASP A 289 -9.80 21.41 -19.89
CA ASP A 289 -8.83 22.51 -19.70
C ASP A 289 -9.47 23.81 -19.17
N THR A 290 -10.64 23.69 -18.52
CA THR A 290 -11.38 24.84 -17.98
C THR A 290 -10.92 25.11 -16.56
N ALA A 291 -10.19 26.21 -16.38
CA ALA A 291 -9.39 26.53 -15.20
C ALA A 291 -10.14 26.96 -13.91
N PRO A 292 -11.39 26.53 -13.66
CA PRO A 292 -11.73 26.22 -12.26
C PRO A 292 -12.06 24.76 -12.01
N MET A 293 -12.46 24.00 -13.03
CA MET A 293 -12.89 22.60 -12.88
C MET A 293 -11.77 21.61 -13.13
N HIS A 294 -10.66 22.04 -13.74
CA HIS A 294 -9.56 21.16 -14.08
C HIS A 294 -8.97 20.44 -12.86
N GLY A 295 -8.94 19.10 -12.90
CA GLY A 295 -8.55 18.24 -11.77
C GLY A 295 -9.65 17.99 -10.74
N GLY A 296 -10.84 18.56 -10.93
CA GLY A 296 -11.92 18.54 -9.94
C GLY A 296 -12.56 17.17 -9.77
N LEU A 297 -12.86 16.75 -8.55
CA LEU A 297 -13.54 15.47 -8.28
C LEU A 297 -15.01 15.53 -8.75
N VAL A 298 -15.34 14.82 -9.83
CA VAL A 298 -16.69 14.87 -10.43
C VAL A 298 -17.59 13.73 -10.01
N ARG A 299 -17.02 12.58 -9.63
CA ARG A 299 -17.81 11.40 -9.28
C ARG A 299 -17.04 10.47 -8.35
N LEU A 300 -17.75 9.90 -7.38
CA LEU A 300 -17.28 8.79 -6.56
C LEU A 300 -18.22 7.59 -6.71
N MET A 301 -17.64 6.40 -6.73
CA MET A 301 -18.37 5.15 -6.84
C MET A 301 -17.86 4.18 -5.77
N GLN A 302 -18.78 3.42 -5.18
CA GLN A 302 -18.47 2.42 -4.15
C GLN A 302 -18.86 1.03 -4.64
N THR A 303 -18.09 0.02 -4.24
CA THR A 303 -18.37 -1.37 -4.57
C THR A 303 -18.83 -2.13 -3.33
N ALA A 304 -19.95 -2.83 -3.45
CA ALA A 304 -20.42 -3.80 -2.46
C ALA A 304 -20.63 -5.16 -3.16
N GLY A 305 -19.66 -6.06 -3.03
CA GLY A 305 -19.65 -7.32 -3.78
C GLY A 305 -19.52 -7.06 -5.30
N PRO A 306 -20.41 -7.60 -6.16
CA PRO A 306 -20.37 -7.34 -7.60
C PRO A 306 -21.08 -6.03 -8.01
N VAL A 307 -21.72 -5.32 -7.06
CA VAL A 307 -22.55 -4.15 -7.35
C VAL A 307 -21.72 -2.88 -7.19
N VAL A 308 -21.71 -2.04 -8.23
CA VAL A 308 -21.09 -0.71 -8.20
C VAL A 308 -22.19 0.34 -8.13
N THR A 309 -22.14 1.20 -7.11
CA THR A 309 -23.11 2.27 -6.90
C THR A 309 -22.44 3.63 -6.94
N THR A 310 -23.15 4.65 -7.44
CA THR A 310 -22.66 6.03 -7.40
C THR A 310 -22.85 6.59 -6.00
N LEU A 311 -21.73 6.93 -5.35
CA LEU A 311 -21.70 7.54 -4.03
C LEU A 311 -21.65 9.07 -4.11
N PHE A 312 -20.91 9.62 -5.09
CA PHE A 312 -20.92 11.05 -5.40
C PHE A 312 -21.00 11.36 -6.90
N SER A 313 -21.67 12.44 -7.31
CA SER A 313 -21.79 12.95 -8.69
C SER A 313 -22.07 14.45 -8.66
N VAL A 314 -21.17 15.24 -9.24
CA VAL A 314 -21.08 16.70 -9.08
C VAL A 314 -22.33 17.51 -9.48
N GLY A 315 -23.13 17.02 -10.42
CA GLY A 315 -24.34 17.71 -10.88
C GLY A 315 -24.03 19.11 -11.42
N THR A 316 -24.62 20.15 -10.80
CA THR A 316 -24.40 21.57 -11.14
C THR A 316 -23.40 22.28 -10.24
N LEU A 317 -22.76 21.58 -9.29
CA LEU A 317 -21.73 22.19 -8.44
C LEU A 317 -20.57 22.73 -9.28
N GLN A 318 -20.09 23.89 -8.85
CA GLN A 318 -18.89 24.53 -9.37
C GLN A 318 -17.68 24.15 -8.51
N PHE A 319 -16.50 24.24 -9.11
CA PHE A 319 -15.23 23.98 -8.44
C PHE A 319 -14.52 25.30 -8.16
N ASN A 320 -13.81 25.34 -7.03
CA ASN A 320 -12.97 26.47 -6.65
C ASN A 320 -11.62 25.96 -6.14
N ASN A 321 -10.53 26.63 -6.54
CA ASN A 321 -9.17 26.39 -6.06
C ASN A 321 -8.69 24.91 -6.12
N VAL A 322 -9.07 24.18 -7.18
CA VAL A 322 -8.65 22.80 -7.35
C VAL A 322 -7.14 22.73 -7.58
N THR A 323 -6.46 21.93 -6.76
CA THR A 323 -5.02 21.71 -6.82
C THR A 323 -4.72 20.23 -6.69
N THR A 324 -3.76 19.74 -7.48
CA THR A 324 -3.26 18.37 -7.39
C THR A 324 -1.78 18.39 -7.04
N LEU A 325 -1.42 17.66 -5.99
CA LEU A 325 -0.06 17.51 -5.48
C LEU A 325 0.25 16.01 -5.39
N GLY A 326 1.09 15.51 -6.30
CA GLY A 326 1.48 14.10 -6.31
C GLY A 326 0.29 13.16 -6.45
N ALA A 327 0.02 12.37 -5.41
CA ALA A 327 -1.08 11.41 -5.35
C ALA A 327 -2.36 11.97 -4.71
N LEU A 328 -2.38 13.27 -4.35
CA LEU A 328 -3.50 13.98 -3.72
C LEU A 328 -4.07 15.05 -4.66
N SER A 329 -5.38 15.25 -4.59
CA SER A 329 -6.09 16.36 -5.22
C SER A 329 -7.11 16.92 -4.23
N TYR A 330 -7.18 18.24 -4.10
CA TYR A 330 -8.08 18.92 -3.18
C TYR A 330 -8.62 20.21 -3.78
N GLY A 331 -9.76 20.67 -3.26
CA GLY A 331 -10.42 21.88 -3.70
C GLY A 331 -11.72 22.09 -2.94
N GLU A 332 -12.55 23.01 -3.43
CA GLU A 332 -13.85 23.31 -2.83
C GLU A 332 -14.96 23.17 -3.88
N TRP A 333 -16.08 22.58 -3.47
CA TRP A 333 -17.33 22.67 -4.22
C TRP A 333 -18.13 23.89 -3.77
N THR A 334 -18.84 24.54 -4.69
CA THR A 334 -19.72 25.68 -4.39
C THR A 334 -20.84 25.80 -5.42
N ASN A 335 -21.86 26.61 -5.12
CA ASN A 335 -22.83 27.13 -6.09
C ASN A 335 -23.48 26.09 -7.03
N GLY A 336 -24.34 25.24 -6.48
CA GLY A 336 -25.08 24.27 -7.28
C GLY A 336 -25.62 23.10 -6.46
N THR A 337 -25.90 22.00 -7.14
CA THR A 337 -26.46 20.80 -6.54
C THR A 337 -25.76 19.57 -7.09
N ALA A 338 -25.18 18.77 -6.21
CA ALA A 338 -24.74 17.42 -6.54
C ALA A 338 -25.86 16.43 -6.24
N ALA A 339 -26.15 15.59 -7.21
CA ALA A 339 -27.16 14.54 -7.09
C ALA A 339 -26.47 13.22 -6.79
N VAL A 340 -26.58 12.69 -5.57
CA VAL A 340 -25.96 11.40 -5.24
C VAL A 340 -26.39 10.80 -3.91
N GLY A 341 -26.27 9.48 -3.83
CA GLY A 341 -26.47 8.69 -2.61
C GLY A 341 -25.49 9.03 -1.48
N LYS A 342 -25.41 8.14 -0.48
CA LYS A 342 -24.94 8.31 0.91
C LYS A 342 -23.57 8.97 1.23
N LEU A 343 -22.92 9.79 0.39
CA LEU A 343 -21.69 10.51 0.76
C LEU A 343 -21.93 11.42 1.98
N ASP A 344 -23.04 12.16 1.94
CA ASP A 344 -23.65 12.70 3.14
C ASP A 344 -24.76 11.72 3.56
N PRO A 345 -24.63 11.01 4.68
CA PRO A 345 -25.68 10.09 5.13
C PRO A 345 -26.94 10.81 5.62
N SER A 346 -26.85 12.12 5.92
CA SER A 346 -27.95 12.90 6.48
C SER A 346 -28.89 13.48 5.43
N ASP A 347 -28.41 13.67 4.20
CA ASP A 347 -29.16 14.29 3.11
C ASP A 347 -29.16 13.43 1.83
N ASN A 348 -30.21 13.56 1.03
CA ASN A 348 -30.33 12.86 -0.26
C ASN A 348 -29.70 13.62 -1.44
N ALA A 349 -29.21 14.84 -1.22
CA ALA A 349 -28.52 15.68 -2.19
C ALA A 349 -27.68 16.74 -1.47
N ILE A 350 -26.55 17.14 -2.05
CA ILE A 350 -25.73 18.25 -1.53
C ILE A 350 -26.12 19.51 -2.29
N VAL A 351 -26.61 20.53 -1.59
CA VAL A 351 -27.06 21.80 -2.17
C VAL A 351 -26.25 22.94 -1.57
N LEU A 352 -25.44 23.62 -2.40
CA LEU A 352 -24.55 24.71 -1.96
C LEU A 352 -24.95 26.03 -2.63
N GLY A 353 -25.04 27.08 -1.82
CA GLY A 353 -25.24 28.45 -2.31
C GLY A 353 -23.95 29.04 -2.90
N ALA A 354 -24.06 30.20 -3.55
CA ALA A 354 -22.94 30.85 -4.23
C ALA A 354 -21.74 31.22 -3.32
N ASN A 355 -21.98 31.38 -2.02
CA ASN A 355 -20.96 31.76 -1.03
C ASN A 355 -20.70 30.64 -0.01
N VAL A 356 -21.12 29.41 -0.31
CA VAL A 356 -20.90 28.25 0.56
C VAL A 356 -19.87 27.36 -0.11
N PHE A 357 -18.70 27.24 0.51
CA PHE A 357 -17.58 26.45 0.01
C PHE A 357 -17.41 25.18 0.84
N GLU A 358 -17.44 24.04 0.16
CA GLU A 358 -17.35 22.71 0.76
C GLU A 358 -16.01 22.06 0.38
N PRO A 359 -15.04 21.99 1.30
CA PRO A 359 -13.71 21.48 1.00
C PRO A 359 -13.70 19.96 0.90
N TYR A 360 -12.94 19.44 -0.06
CA TYR A 360 -12.69 18.01 -0.22
C TYR A 360 -11.22 17.76 -0.52
N ILE A 361 -10.75 16.58 -0.12
CA ILE A 361 -9.45 16.05 -0.52
C ILE A 361 -9.58 14.58 -0.90
N VAL A 362 -8.93 14.15 -1.96
CA VAL A 362 -8.99 12.78 -2.48
C VAL A 362 -7.61 12.35 -2.92
N GLY A 363 -7.27 11.08 -2.71
CA GLY A 363 -5.98 10.55 -3.15
C GLY A 363 -5.96 9.06 -3.39
N ILE A 364 -4.97 8.64 -4.18
CA ILE A 364 -4.75 7.24 -4.54
C ILE A 364 -4.35 6.48 -3.28
N THR A 365 -5.13 5.51 -2.85
CA THR A 365 -4.86 4.75 -1.61
C THR A 365 -3.47 4.12 -1.65
N ALA A 366 -2.65 4.38 -0.62
CA ALA A 366 -1.30 3.81 -0.52
C ALA A 366 -1.31 2.29 -0.27
N PRO A 367 -0.35 1.52 -0.83
CA PRO A 367 -0.22 0.09 -0.56
C PRO A 367 0.30 -0.17 0.88
N GLN A 368 -0.18 -1.26 1.50
CA GLN A 368 -0.12 -1.56 2.95
C GLN A 368 1.27 -1.84 3.57
N SER A 369 2.39 -1.39 2.99
CA SER A 369 3.74 -1.76 3.45
C SER A 369 4.32 -0.86 4.56
N LEU A 370 3.49 -0.13 5.31
CA LEU A 370 3.99 0.93 6.20
C LEU A 370 4.25 0.49 7.65
N ALA A 371 3.83 -0.72 8.05
CA ALA A 371 3.67 -1.01 9.48
C ALA A 371 4.96 -1.30 10.27
N LEU A 372 6.01 -1.90 9.68
CA LEU A 372 7.23 -2.29 10.39
C LEU A 372 8.45 -2.20 9.47
N ASP A 373 9.61 -1.83 10.02
CA ASP A 373 10.86 -1.99 9.28
C ASP A 373 11.25 -3.48 9.16
N ALA A 374 12.25 -3.79 8.33
CA ALA A 374 12.70 -5.17 8.14
C ALA A 374 13.26 -5.84 9.42
N ALA A 375 13.47 -5.06 10.49
CA ALA A 375 13.95 -5.50 11.80
C ALA A 375 12.83 -5.60 12.85
N GLY A 376 11.57 -5.29 12.50
CA GLY A 376 10.42 -5.34 13.41
C GLY A 376 10.29 -4.13 14.35
N ASN A 377 11.05 -3.05 14.14
CA ASN A 377 10.91 -1.82 14.93
C ASN A 377 9.75 -0.97 14.40
N GLY A 378 9.20 -0.14 15.31
CA GLY A 378 8.27 0.91 14.93
C GLY A 378 8.95 1.92 13.99
N THR A 379 8.22 2.41 13.00
CA THR A 379 8.67 3.45 12.06
C THR A 379 7.92 4.74 12.33
N ARG A 380 8.63 5.83 12.60
CA ARG A 380 8.03 7.17 12.63
C ARG A 380 8.15 7.84 11.28
N LEU A 381 7.00 8.24 10.75
CA LEU A 381 6.84 9.04 9.54
C LEU A 381 6.53 10.48 9.97
N SER A 382 7.31 11.43 9.46
CA SER A 382 7.13 12.86 9.73
C SER A 382 6.58 13.55 8.48
N TYR A 383 5.53 14.34 8.66
CA TYR A 383 4.81 15.05 7.62
C TYR A 383 4.74 16.53 7.90
N ALA A 384 4.83 17.34 6.85
CA ALA A 384 4.65 18.79 6.93
C ALA A 384 3.68 19.30 5.86
N LEU A 385 2.97 20.38 6.17
CA LEU A 385 2.02 21.06 5.28
C LEU A 385 2.66 21.39 3.91
N ALA A 386 2.10 20.83 2.85
CA ALA A 386 2.47 21.11 1.47
C ALA A 386 1.43 22.02 0.77
N GLY A 387 0.16 21.90 1.15
CA GLY A 387 -0.93 22.73 0.64
C GLY A 387 -2.25 22.45 1.36
N GLY A 388 -3.29 23.21 1.05
CA GLY A 388 -4.62 23.02 1.64
C GLY A 388 -5.62 24.04 1.11
N THR A 389 -6.88 23.87 1.50
CA THR A 389 -7.95 24.85 1.18
C THR A 389 -7.91 26.03 2.13
N VAL A 390 -8.71 27.06 1.83
CA VAL A 390 -9.03 28.13 2.78
C VAL A 390 -9.66 27.49 4.02
N ALA A 391 -9.30 27.99 5.22
CA ALA A 391 -9.97 27.58 6.45
C ALA A 391 -11.29 28.36 6.54
N GLY A 392 -12.39 27.68 6.26
CA GLY A 392 -13.72 28.28 6.28
C GLY A 392 -14.41 28.06 7.62
N SER A 393 -15.07 29.09 8.13
CA SER A 393 -15.94 28.99 9.29
C SER A 393 -17.42 29.06 8.90
N SER A 394 -18.27 28.32 9.60
CA SER A 394 -19.72 28.28 9.34
C SER A 394 -20.43 29.62 9.59
N ASP A 395 -19.79 30.58 10.25
CA ASP A 395 -20.28 31.96 10.43
C ASP A 395 -19.82 32.93 9.30
N GLY A 396 -19.19 32.40 8.24
CA GLY A 396 -18.73 33.17 7.08
C GLY A 396 -17.33 33.75 7.23
N GLU A 397 -16.65 33.51 8.35
CA GLU A 397 -15.26 33.91 8.52
C GLU A 397 -14.32 33.01 7.70
N SER A 398 -13.31 33.61 7.06
CA SER A 398 -12.25 32.90 6.34
C SER A 398 -10.89 33.04 7.03
N GLY A 399 -10.06 32.03 6.89
CA GLY A 399 -8.71 31.99 7.43
C GLY A 399 -7.76 31.13 6.60
N VAL A 400 -6.56 30.91 7.14
CA VAL A 400 -5.50 30.12 6.51
C VAL A 400 -4.95 29.12 7.51
N LEU A 401 -4.76 27.87 7.08
CA LEU A 401 -3.95 26.90 7.81
C LEU A 401 -2.47 27.32 7.68
N LYS A 402 -1.94 27.97 8.71
CA LYS A 402 -0.58 28.55 8.72
C LYS A 402 0.50 27.47 8.82
N SER A 403 0.24 26.45 9.64
CA SER A 403 1.15 25.33 9.83
C SER A 403 0.37 24.07 10.20
N LEU A 404 0.84 22.93 9.71
CA LEU A 404 0.41 21.62 10.14
C LEU A 404 1.60 20.65 10.04
N THR A 405 1.96 20.08 11.17
CA THR A 405 2.94 18.99 11.27
C THR A 405 2.26 17.78 11.84
N VAL A 406 2.47 16.63 11.22
CA VAL A 406 1.92 15.36 11.69
C VAL A 406 3.06 14.34 11.77
N ASN A 407 3.21 13.69 12.91
CA ASN A 407 4.11 12.54 13.03
C ASN A 407 3.29 11.30 13.31
N VAL A 408 3.49 10.25 12.53
CA VAL A 408 2.83 8.96 12.75
C VAL A 408 3.87 7.91 13.06
N THR A 409 3.82 7.36 14.26
CA THR A 409 4.65 6.23 14.67
C THR A 409 3.89 4.95 14.42
N LEU A 410 4.26 4.26 13.34
CA LEU A 410 3.73 2.98 12.93
C LEU A 410 4.47 1.89 13.70
N ALA A 411 3.82 1.39 14.74
CA ALA A 411 4.27 0.29 15.57
C ALA A 411 3.03 -0.60 15.86
N PRO A 412 3.14 -1.70 16.62
CA PRO A 412 1.98 -2.50 17.03
C PRO A 412 0.83 -1.66 17.62
N VAL A 413 1.15 -0.52 18.25
CA VAL A 413 0.20 0.57 18.51
C VAL A 413 0.64 1.81 17.73
N THR A 414 -0.27 2.35 16.93
CA THR A 414 0.01 3.56 16.16
C THR A 414 -0.17 4.80 17.03
N LEU A 415 0.87 5.62 17.13
CA LEU A 415 0.83 6.91 17.82
C LEU A 415 0.90 8.06 16.83
N VAL A 416 0.15 9.12 17.10
CA VAL A 416 0.11 10.33 16.28
C VAL A 416 0.45 11.54 17.13
N ASP A 417 1.32 12.39 16.60
CA ASP A 417 1.53 13.75 17.09
C ASP A 417 1.01 14.73 16.03
N VAL A 418 0.20 15.70 16.45
CA VAL A 418 -0.33 16.75 15.59
C VAL A 418 0.00 18.11 16.20
N ASP A 419 0.59 18.99 15.40
CA ASP A 419 0.77 20.41 15.71
C ASP A 419 0.15 21.23 14.59
N MET A 420 -0.90 21.99 14.91
CA MET A 420 -1.63 22.80 13.92
C MET A 420 -1.91 24.21 14.40
N THR A 421 -1.79 25.18 13.48
CA THR A 421 -2.14 26.59 13.69
C THR A 421 -2.98 27.08 12.52
N ILE A 422 -4.18 27.58 12.81
CA ILE A 422 -5.08 28.21 11.85
C ILE A 422 -5.23 29.67 12.22
N GLY A 423 -4.93 30.58 11.30
CA GLY A 423 -5.19 32.00 11.47
C GLY A 423 -6.49 32.42 10.81
N MET A 424 -7.46 32.84 11.59
CA MET A 424 -8.74 33.37 11.13
C MET A 424 -8.72 34.91 11.07
N ALA A 425 -9.42 35.50 10.10
CA ALA A 425 -9.31 36.94 9.81
C ALA A 425 -9.78 37.85 10.97
N ASN A 426 -10.82 37.46 11.70
CA ASN A 426 -11.45 38.27 12.75
C ASN A 426 -11.18 37.72 14.16
N THR A 427 -11.05 36.40 14.29
CA THR A 427 -10.97 35.69 15.57
C THR A 427 -9.56 35.24 15.93
N GLY A 428 -8.57 35.57 15.09
CA GLY A 428 -7.15 35.35 15.36
C GLY A 428 -6.73 33.88 15.21
N ASP A 429 -5.70 33.49 15.95
CA ASP A 429 -5.09 32.16 15.80
C ASP A 429 -5.76 31.12 16.69
N TYR A 430 -6.08 29.98 16.08
CA TYR A 430 -6.46 28.74 16.75
C TYR A 430 -5.30 27.76 16.69
N VAL A 431 -4.81 27.35 17.85
CA VAL A 431 -3.69 26.42 17.98
C VAL A 431 -4.17 25.15 18.64
N ALA A 432 -3.89 24.01 18.01
CA ALA A 432 -4.12 22.70 18.60
C ALA A 432 -2.82 21.88 18.52
N SER A 433 -2.39 21.35 19.65
CA SER A 433 -1.27 20.43 19.73
C SER A 433 -1.65 19.22 20.57
N GLY A 434 -1.21 18.05 20.13
CA GLY A 434 -1.36 16.82 20.89
C GLY A 434 -0.31 15.82 20.46
N HIS A 435 0.25 15.12 21.44
CA HIS A 435 1.38 14.22 21.26
C HIS A 435 1.13 12.89 21.94
N GLY A 436 1.64 11.80 21.36
CA GLY A 436 1.42 10.44 21.82
C GLY A 436 -0.04 10.01 21.74
N ILE A 437 -0.83 10.65 20.85
CA ILE A 437 -2.25 10.35 20.71
C ILE A 437 -2.37 8.96 20.10
N ARG A 438 -3.12 8.08 20.76
CA ARG A 438 -3.43 6.75 20.25
C ARG A 438 -4.55 6.86 19.24
N VAL A 439 -4.46 6.08 18.17
CA VAL A 439 -5.48 6.10 17.11
C VAL A 439 -6.51 5.01 17.36
N ASN A 440 -7.74 5.43 17.70
CA ASN A 440 -8.84 4.49 17.93
C ASN A 440 -9.34 3.91 16.63
N THR A 441 -8.85 2.73 16.29
CA THR A 441 -9.36 1.97 15.14
C THR A 441 -10.34 0.87 15.56
N SER A 442 -11.44 1.22 16.20
CA SER A 442 -12.71 1.38 15.47
C SER A 442 -13.10 0.38 14.35
N GLY A 443 -12.51 -0.81 14.23
CA GLY A 443 -12.70 -1.72 13.09
C GLY A 443 -12.10 -1.26 11.74
N GLN A 444 -11.30 -0.18 11.70
CA GLN A 444 -10.64 0.30 10.48
C GLN A 444 -9.13 0.00 10.48
N SER A 445 -8.57 -0.36 9.32
CA SER A 445 -7.13 -0.62 9.23
C SER A 445 -6.34 0.70 9.23
N THR A 446 -5.33 0.84 10.11
CA THR A 446 -4.37 1.97 10.09
C THR A 446 -3.55 2.01 8.80
N THR A 447 -3.63 0.98 7.97
CA THR A 447 -2.95 0.95 6.66
C THR A 447 -3.43 2.04 5.71
N ASN A 448 -4.65 2.55 5.89
CA ASN A 448 -5.26 3.51 4.96
C ASN A 448 -5.36 4.92 5.56
N GLY A 449 -5.19 5.09 6.87
CA GLY A 449 -5.35 6.37 7.56
C GLY A 449 -5.65 6.24 9.05
N PHE A 450 -5.98 7.36 9.68
CA PHE A 450 -6.35 7.47 11.08
C PHE A 450 -7.35 8.61 11.32
N GLN A 451 -8.03 8.58 12.45
CA GLN A 451 -8.92 9.65 12.91
C GLN A 451 -8.73 9.92 14.39
N LEU A 452 -8.69 11.20 14.74
CA LEU A 452 -8.66 11.75 16.09
C LEU A 452 -10.00 12.44 16.34
N THR A 453 -10.56 12.20 17.52
CA THR A 453 -11.86 12.73 17.92
C THR A 453 -11.74 13.78 19.02
N GLY A 454 -12.85 14.43 19.36
CA GLY A 454 -12.86 15.71 20.07
C GLY A 454 -12.21 15.75 21.45
N SER A 455 -12.01 14.62 22.13
CA SER A 455 -11.24 14.55 23.39
C SER A 455 -9.74 14.46 23.17
N ASP A 456 -9.31 14.02 21.98
CA ASP A 456 -7.95 13.59 21.70
C ASP A 456 -7.09 14.78 21.25
N LEU A 457 -7.73 15.82 20.71
CA LEU A 457 -7.09 17.05 20.26
C LEU A 457 -8.00 18.25 20.55
N LEU A 458 -7.49 19.22 21.32
CA LEU A 458 -8.21 20.44 21.70
C LEU A 458 -7.53 21.68 21.13
N ALA A 459 -8.32 22.55 20.50
CA ALA A 459 -7.86 23.84 20.00
C ALA A 459 -8.07 24.93 21.05
N THR A 460 -7.09 25.82 21.19
CA THR A 460 -7.18 27.06 21.96
C THR A 460 -7.21 28.25 21.01
N GLY A 461 -8.00 29.27 21.34
CA GLY A 461 -8.22 30.43 20.48
C GLY A 461 -9.39 31.28 20.98
N GLN A 462 -9.80 32.30 20.23
CA GLN A 462 -10.95 33.12 20.64
C GLN A 462 -12.22 32.25 20.73
N ASN A 463 -12.96 32.38 21.83
CA ASN A 463 -14.14 31.56 22.17
C ASN A 463 -13.85 30.06 22.38
N CYS A 464 -12.57 29.68 22.57
CA CYS A 464 -12.11 28.33 22.87
C CYS A 464 -11.24 28.29 24.14
N THR A 465 -11.69 28.97 25.21
CA THR A 465 -10.91 29.12 26.46
C THR A 465 -10.81 27.84 27.29
N THR A 466 -11.81 26.96 27.21
CA THR A 466 -11.81 25.63 27.83
C THR A 466 -11.34 24.53 26.88
N GLY A 467 -10.83 24.90 25.70
CA GLY A 467 -10.53 23.98 24.61
C GLY A 467 -11.75 23.69 23.74
N CYS A 468 -11.60 23.84 22.42
CA CYS A 468 -12.58 23.44 21.42
C CYS A 468 -12.20 22.08 20.85
N ALA A 469 -13.15 21.16 20.82
CA ALA A 469 -12.95 19.81 20.28
C ALA A 469 -12.54 19.86 18.81
N VAL A 470 -11.40 19.25 18.48
CA VAL A 470 -10.92 19.11 17.11
C VAL A 470 -11.21 17.69 16.63
N ARG A 471 -11.86 17.58 15.48
CA ARG A 471 -11.92 16.33 14.72
C ARG A 471 -10.89 16.42 13.62
N PHE A 472 -9.96 15.48 13.61
CA PHE A 472 -8.86 15.46 12.63
C PHE A 472 -8.79 14.06 12.03
N SER A 473 -8.90 13.93 10.72
CA SER A 473 -8.82 12.64 10.04
C SER A 473 -7.82 12.72 8.91
N ALA A 474 -7.00 11.70 8.73
CA ALA A 474 -5.96 11.69 7.71
C ALA A 474 -5.81 10.33 7.05
N PHE A 475 -5.42 10.30 5.77
CA PHE A 475 -5.21 9.09 5.00
C PHE A 475 -3.90 9.14 4.20
N TYR A 476 -3.32 7.96 3.97
CA TYR A 476 -2.09 7.81 3.20
C TYR A 476 -2.38 7.71 1.70
N ALA A 477 -1.64 8.45 0.87
CA ALA A 477 -1.81 8.47 -0.57
C ALA A 477 -0.50 8.29 -1.35
N GLY A 478 -0.50 7.40 -2.35
CA GLY A 478 0.65 7.17 -3.25
C GLY A 478 1.67 6.13 -2.75
N THR A 479 2.81 6.03 -3.45
CA THR A 479 3.87 5.03 -3.18
C THR A 479 4.92 5.51 -2.19
N ASP A 480 5.28 6.78 -2.24
CA ASP A 480 5.95 7.50 -1.15
C ASP A 480 4.83 8.28 -0.45
N PRO A 481 4.19 7.68 0.57
CA PRO A 481 2.84 8.07 0.94
C PRO A 481 2.83 9.52 1.43
N GLN A 482 2.15 10.40 0.69
CA GLN A 482 1.71 11.70 1.16
C GLN A 482 0.54 11.51 2.14
N LEU A 483 0.22 12.53 2.92
CA LEU A 483 -0.88 12.48 3.88
C LEU A 483 -1.95 13.50 3.48
N GLY A 484 -3.17 13.04 3.20
CA GLY A 484 -4.34 13.91 3.01
C GLY A 484 -5.12 14.00 4.31
N ALA A 485 -5.48 15.20 4.76
CA ALA A 485 -6.15 15.42 6.04
C ALA A 485 -7.39 16.31 5.92
N VAL A 486 -8.36 16.08 6.81
CA VAL A 486 -9.56 16.89 7.03
C VAL A 486 -9.59 17.29 8.49
N TYR A 487 -9.90 18.56 8.77
CA TYR A 487 -10.01 19.06 10.13
C TYR A 487 -11.30 19.83 10.34
N ILE A 488 -11.87 19.71 11.55
CA ILE A 488 -13.03 20.47 12.03
C ILE A 488 -12.78 20.89 13.48
N ILE A 489 -12.77 22.19 13.76
CA ILE A 489 -12.73 22.75 15.12
C ILE A 489 -14.15 23.18 15.51
N ASN A 490 -14.70 22.56 16.55
CA ASN A 490 -16.03 22.88 17.06
C ASN A 490 -15.96 24.04 18.05
N ARG A 491 -16.28 25.26 17.59
CA ARG A 491 -16.48 26.42 18.46
C ARG A 491 -17.92 26.40 19.02
N PRO A 492 -18.19 27.10 20.13
CA PRO A 492 -19.53 27.08 20.75
C PRO A 492 -20.71 27.44 19.82
N ASN A 493 -20.48 28.27 18.78
CA ASN A 493 -21.53 28.71 17.85
C ASN A 493 -21.14 28.62 16.37
N ALA A 494 -19.99 28.02 16.05
CA ALA A 494 -19.49 27.91 14.68
C ALA A 494 -18.48 26.78 14.54
N GLN A 495 -18.23 26.31 13.33
CA GLN A 495 -17.21 25.30 13.04
C GLN A 495 -16.20 25.85 12.04
N ILE A 496 -14.91 25.78 12.38
CA ILE A 496 -13.82 26.05 11.45
C ILE A 496 -13.43 24.72 10.80
N SER A 497 -13.33 24.67 9.48
CA SER A 497 -12.98 23.43 8.78
C SER A 497 -12.19 23.68 7.50
N GLY A 498 -11.54 22.63 7.02
CA GLY A 498 -10.76 22.64 5.80
C GLY A 498 -10.06 21.31 5.57
N VAL A 499 -9.29 21.25 4.50
CA VAL A 499 -8.47 20.09 4.15
C VAL A 499 -7.02 20.49 3.92
N ALA A 500 -6.10 19.56 4.13
CA ALA A 500 -4.67 19.77 3.98
C ALA A 500 -4.00 18.58 3.29
N ALA A 501 -3.08 18.88 2.38
CA ALA A 501 -2.13 17.92 1.82
C ALA A 501 -0.77 18.11 2.51
N LEU A 502 -0.15 17.02 2.93
CA LEU A 502 1.14 17.02 3.59
C LEU A 502 2.12 16.09 2.87
N ASP A 503 3.36 16.55 2.76
CA ASP A 503 4.47 15.77 2.20
C ASP A 503 5.25 15.07 3.31
N LEU A 504 5.79 13.89 2.99
CA LEU A 504 6.68 13.14 3.86
C LEU A 504 8.04 13.86 3.94
N THR A 505 8.39 14.35 5.12
CA THR A 505 9.64 15.07 5.38
C THR A 505 10.71 14.21 6.04
N GLY A 506 10.32 13.09 6.67
CA GLY A 506 11.26 12.21 7.34
C GLY A 506 10.71 10.82 7.64
N LYS A 507 11.61 9.85 7.72
CA LYS A 507 11.34 8.48 8.15
C LYS A 507 12.45 8.03 9.09
N THR A 508 12.11 7.69 10.33
CA THR A 508 13.06 7.24 11.36
C THR A 508 12.57 5.97 12.04
N ALA A 509 13.48 5.07 12.42
CA ALA A 509 13.14 3.96 13.29
C ALA A 509 12.94 4.49 14.72
N VAL A 510 11.88 4.06 15.40
CA VAL A 510 11.58 4.43 16.78
C VAL A 510 11.53 3.17 17.63
N SER A 511 12.38 3.17 18.65
CA SER A 511 12.40 2.13 19.67
C SER A 511 11.25 2.39 20.65
N GLN A 512 10.20 1.56 20.60
CA GLN A 512 9.11 1.56 21.58
C GLN A 512 9.35 0.49 22.65
N LEU A 513 10.49 0.59 23.32
CA LEU A 513 10.87 -0.39 24.33
C LEU A 513 9.85 -0.39 25.47
N LEU A 514 9.54 -1.58 25.97
CA LEU A 514 9.06 -1.75 27.34
C LEU A 514 10.20 -1.25 28.25
N PRO A 515 9.97 -0.25 29.11
CA PRO A 515 11.03 0.30 29.94
C PRO A 515 11.52 -0.72 30.96
N ASP A 516 12.74 -0.50 31.46
CA ASP A 516 13.26 -1.31 32.55
C ASP A 516 12.37 -1.16 33.79
N ALA A 517 12.08 -2.29 34.43
CA ALA A 517 11.38 -2.36 35.69
C ALA A 517 12.36 -2.84 36.76
N ALA A 518 13.07 -1.90 37.39
CA ALA A 518 14.00 -2.20 38.49
C ALA A 518 13.30 -2.82 39.71
N SER A 519 11.98 -2.62 39.84
CA SER A 519 11.13 -3.27 40.85
C SER A 519 10.27 -4.37 40.22
N PRO A 520 9.96 -5.46 40.96
CA PRO A 520 9.18 -6.59 40.47
C PRO A 520 7.69 -6.26 40.27
N THR A 521 7.37 -5.53 39.20
CA THR A 521 6.02 -5.04 38.90
C THR A 521 5.40 -5.68 37.67
N TYR A 522 6.22 -6.25 36.79
CA TYR A 522 5.75 -6.91 35.58
C TYR A 522 5.21 -8.31 35.85
N ARG A 523 4.57 -8.85 34.83
CA ARG A 523 4.16 -10.24 34.73
C ARG A 523 4.79 -10.83 33.49
N ALA A 524 5.19 -12.08 33.58
CA ALA A 524 5.73 -12.83 32.46
C ALA A 524 5.04 -14.19 32.28
N VAL A 525 5.04 -14.68 31.05
CA VAL A 525 4.58 -16.01 30.66
C VAL A 525 5.68 -16.68 29.87
N PHE A 526 5.92 -17.95 30.14
CA PHE A 526 6.92 -18.77 29.47
C PHE A 526 6.24 -20.00 28.86
N ALA A 527 6.48 -20.26 27.59
CA ALA A 527 5.99 -21.44 26.89
C ALA A 527 7.17 -22.31 26.43
N LYS A 528 7.32 -23.47 27.10
CA LYS A 528 8.41 -24.42 26.90
C LYS A 528 7.91 -25.87 27.03
N GLY A 529 7.34 -26.42 25.95
CA GLY A 529 6.71 -27.75 25.92
C GLY A 529 5.48 -27.87 26.84
N GLY A 530 4.34 -28.28 26.32
CA GLY A 530 3.12 -28.43 27.13
C GLY A 530 2.54 -27.08 27.61
N SER A 531 1.96 -27.05 28.81
CA SER A 531 1.20 -25.88 29.28
C SER A 531 2.10 -24.70 29.65
N PRO A 532 1.76 -23.46 29.22
CA PRO A 532 2.51 -22.27 29.58
C PRO A 532 2.52 -22.02 31.10
N THR A 533 3.62 -21.47 31.60
CA THR A 533 3.80 -21.09 33.01
C THR A 533 3.88 -19.58 33.13
N ALA A 534 3.42 -19.02 34.26
CA ALA A 534 3.43 -17.58 34.50
C ALA A 534 4.27 -17.22 35.73
N ALA A 535 4.97 -16.09 35.66
CA ALA A 535 5.69 -15.47 36.76
C ALA A 535 5.09 -14.08 37.04
N ASN A 536 4.80 -13.81 38.30
CA ASN A 536 4.19 -12.56 38.74
C ASN A 536 5.20 -11.75 39.55
N ALA A 537 5.04 -10.43 39.55
CA ALA A 537 5.95 -9.52 40.24
C ALA A 537 7.40 -9.83 39.81
N ILE A 538 7.67 -9.63 38.53
CA ILE A 538 8.98 -9.83 37.93
C ILE A 538 9.57 -8.47 37.53
N SER A 539 10.84 -8.26 37.81
CA SER A 539 11.62 -7.15 37.26
C SER A 539 12.05 -7.48 35.84
N ALA A 540 12.34 -6.47 35.02
CA ALA A 540 12.86 -6.70 33.69
C ALA A 540 13.90 -5.64 33.35
N ASP A 541 15.06 -6.09 32.90
CA ASP A 541 16.18 -5.27 32.46
C ASP A 541 16.47 -5.59 30.99
N PHE A 542 16.46 -4.59 30.14
CA PHE A 542 16.61 -4.73 28.69
C PHE A 542 17.91 -4.07 28.20
N ASP A 543 18.51 -4.62 27.15
CA ASP A 543 19.61 -3.93 26.47
C ASP A 543 19.11 -2.77 25.60
N ALA A 544 20.04 -2.00 25.04
CA ALA A 544 19.73 -0.88 24.14
C ALA A 544 18.97 -1.30 22.86
N GLY A 545 18.99 -2.59 22.51
CA GLY A 545 18.21 -3.19 21.41
C GLY A 545 16.90 -3.83 21.87
N GLY A 546 16.52 -3.70 23.14
CA GLY A 546 15.29 -4.25 23.70
C GLY A 546 15.33 -5.74 24.05
N LYS A 547 16.49 -6.40 24.01
CA LYS A 547 16.58 -7.81 24.42
C LYS A 547 16.49 -7.91 25.93
N TRP A 548 15.67 -8.82 26.42
CA TRP A 548 15.54 -9.06 27.84
C TRP A 548 16.81 -9.73 28.38
N LEU A 549 17.57 -9.01 29.21
CA LEU A 549 18.83 -9.45 29.80
C LEU A 549 18.61 -10.23 31.08
N SER A 550 17.80 -9.68 31.99
CA SER A 550 17.55 -10.32 33.27
C SER A 550 16.23 -9.89 33.90
N GLY A 551 15.69 -10.75 34.75
CA GLY A 551 14.52 -10.48 35.57
C GLY A 551 14.58 -11.25 36.87
N THR A 552 13.98 -10.70 37.91
CA THR A 552 13.96 -11.28 39.26
C THR A 552 12.58 -11.15 39.86
N THR A 553 12.18 -12.21 40.55
CA THR A 553 11.02 -12.24 41.44
C THR A 553 11.53 -12.44 42.87
N ALA A 554 10.63 -12.41 43.86
CA ALA A 554 10.99 -12.77 45.23
C ALA A 554 11.57 -14.20 45.36
N ASN A 555 11.25 -15.08 44.41
CA ASN A 555 11.50 -16.53 44.51
C ASN A 555 12.49 -17.08 43.47
N GLY A 556 13.01 -16.26 42.56
CA GLY A 556 13.91 -16.75 41.51
C GLY A 556 14.22 -15.74 40.41
N SER A 557 15.24 -16.09 39.62
CA SER A 557 15.75 -15.28 38.52
C SER A 557 15.30 -15.83 37.16
N TYR A 558 15.27 -14.95 36.17
CA TYR A 558 14.83 -15.19 34.81
C TYR A 558 15.77 -14.47 33.84
N GLY A 559 15.91 -14.99 32.62
CA GLY A 559 16.76 -14.40 31.58
C GLY A 559 17.93 -15.28 31.16
N PRO A 560 18.59 -14.97 30.03
CA PRO A 560 19.82 -15.61 29.61
C PRO A 560 20.87 -15.56 30.73
N SER A 561 21.64 -16.64 30.91
CA SER A 561 22.53 -16.76 32.08
C SER A 561 23.82 -17.52 31.78
N GLY A 562 24.89 -17.17 32.50
CA GLY A 562 26.18 -17.82 32.41
C GLY A 562 27.02 -17.40 31.21
N THR A 563 28.14 -18.09 31.00
CA THR A 563 29.09 -17.82 29.90
C THR A 563 28.61 -18.35 28.55
N SER A 564 27.61 -19.23 28.55
CA SER A 564 26.92 -19.75 27.36
C SER A 564 25.47 -19.26 27.33
N ALA A 565 25.25 -17.97 27.62
CA ALA A 565 23.90 -17.40 27.71
C ALA A 565 23.07 -17.61 26.44
N ALA A 566 21.80 -17.95 26.59
CA ALA A 566 20.88 -18.14 25.48
C ALA A 566 20.76 -16.88 24.60
N ALA A 567 20.71 -17.08 23.28
CA ALA A 567 20.45 -16.04 22.31
C ALA A 567 18.97 -15.65 22.28
N SER A 568 18.68 -14.36 22.13
CA SER A 568 17.31 -13.85 21.95
C SER A 568 16.98 -13.66 20.48
N GLN A 569 15.82 -14.16 20.06
CA GLN A 569 15.22 -13.98 18.73
C GLN A 569 13.74 -13.59 18.85
N ASP A 570 13.12 -13.17 17.74
CA ASP A 570 11.71 -12.74 17.67
C ASP A 570 11.33 -11.65 18.70
N VAL A 571 12.28 -10.81 19.10
CA VAL A 571 12.08 -9.80 20.14
C VAL A 571 11.27 -8.64 19.57
N VAL A 572 10.10 -8.38 20.16
CA VAL A 572 9.22 -7.26 19.79
C VAL A 572 8.67 -6.62 21.05
N HIS A 573 8.55 -5.29 21.02
CA HIS A 573 7.88 -4.50 22.05
C HIS A 573 6.63 -3.84 21.45
N ALA A 574 5.51 -3.97 22.15
CA ALA A 574 4.22 -3.46 21.74
C ALA A 574 3.70 -2.47 22.79
N ALA A 575 3.33 -1.28 22.30
CA ALA A 575 2.72 -0.19 23.07
C ALA A 575 3.54 0.30 24.29
N SER A 576 4.82 -0.08 24.40
CA SER A 576 5.60 0.06 25.65
C SER A 576 4.94 -0.58 26.88
N THR A 577 4.02 -1.53 26.70
CA THR A 577 3.32 -2.23 27.80
C THR A 577 3.57 -3.73 27.78
N LEU A 578 3.91 -4.30 26.62
CA LEU A 578 4.12 -5.72 26.41
C LEU A 578 5.36 -5.95 25.56
N SER A 579 6.14 -6.97 25.88
CA SER A 579 7.29 -7.43 25.12
C SER A 579 7.22 -8.95 25.00
N TRP A 580 7.68 -9.49 23.89
CA TRP A 580 7.82 -10.94 23.72
C TRP A 580 9.08 -11.27 22.95
N GLY A 581 9.45 -12.55 22.99
CA GLY A 581 10.57 -13.08 22.23
C GLY A 581 10.81 -14.54 22.56
N GLN A 582 11.92 -15.07 22.06
CA GLN A 582 12.33 -16.44 22.29
C GLN A 582 13.80 -16.50 22.68
N TRP A 583 14.12 -17.27 23.72
CA TRP A 583 15.48 -17.66 24.06
C TRP A 583 15.82 -19.02 23.46
N VAL A 584 16.96 -19.14 22.79
CA VAL A 584 17.45 -20.35 22.11
C VAL A 584 18.96 -20.49 22.27
N ASN A 585 19.52 -21.69 22.06
CA ASN A 585 20.97 -21.92 21.92
C ASN A 585 21.83 -21.32 23.06
N GLY A 586 21.70 -21.89 24.26
CA GLY A 586 22.47 -21.50 25.43
C GLY A 586 21.69 -21.75 26.71
N ASP A 587 22.11 -21.14 27.82
CA ASP A 587 21.53 -21.34 29.13
C ASP A 587 20.66 -20.14 29.55
N ALA A 588 19.53 -20.43 30.18
CA ALA A 588 18.61 -19.41 30.70
C ALA A 588 18.05 -19.80 32.07
N MET A 589 17.81 -18.81 32.92
CA MET A 589 17.12 -18.96 34.19
C MET A 589 15.61 -18.90 33.96
N LEU A 590 14.86 -19.81 34.60
CA LEU A 590 13.41 -19.92 34.52
C LEU A 590 12.79 -20.08 35.93
N GLY A 591 13.15 -19.19 36.85
CA GLY A 591 12.62 -19.14 38.21
C GLY A 591 13.30 -20.05 39.24
N GLY A 592 14.30 -20.84 38.84
CA GLY A 592 15.11 -21.67 39.74
C GLY A 592 16.44 -21.03 40.15
N SER A 593 17.30 -21.81 40.81
CA SER A 593 18.69 -21.45 41.13
C SER A 593 19.73 -22.05 40.16
N VAL A 594 19.28 -22.88 39.22
CA VAL A 594 20.13 -23.58 38.24
C VAL A 594 19.67 -23.19 36.83
N PRO A 595 20.59 -22.76 35.95
CA PRO A 595 20.27 -22.49 34.56
C PRO A 595 19.77 -23.73 33.83
N VAL A 596 18.81 -23.53 32.93
CA VAL A 596 18.28 -24.58 32.06
C VAL A 596 18.90 -24.42 30.68
N SER A 597 19.49 -25.50 30.15
CA SER A 597 20.04 -25.48 28.81
C SER A 597 18.95 -25.55 27.74
N LEU A 598 19.06 -24.68 26.75
CA LEU A 598 18.12 -24.47 25.65
C LEU A 598 18.68 -24.96 24.30
N ASN A 599 19.82 -25.65 24.30
CA ASN A 599 20.48 -26.14 23.09
C ASN A 599 19.65 -27.16 22.29
N SER A 600 18.66 -27.79 22.93
CA SER A 600 17.69 -28.69 22.29
C SER A 600 16.25 -28.19 22.35
N GLN A 601 15.97 -27.06 23.01
CA GLN A 601 14.61 -26.55 23.26
C GLN A 601 14.62 -25.04 23.49
N GLY A 602 13.95 -24.28 22.64
CA GLY A 602 13.73 -22.84 22.88
C GLY A 602 12.64 -22.58 23.92
N VAL A 603 12.70 -21.41 24.56
CA VAL A 603 11.65 -20.90 25.45
C VAL A 603 11.07 -19.64 24.85
N HIS A 604 9.78 -19.66 24.57
CA HIS A 604 9.04 -18.45 24.22
C HIS A 604 8.67 -17.71 25.49
N TYR A 605 8.85 -16.40 25.51
CA TYR A 605 8.49 -15.58 26.65
C TYR A 605 7.65 -14.40 26.21
N LEU A 606 6.85 -13.93 27.15
CA LEU A 606 6.09 -12.71 27.08
C LEU A 606 6.22 -12.01 28.43
N VAL A 607 6.48 -10.72 28.45
CA VAL A 607 6.67 -9.91 29.68
C VAL A 607 6.03 -8.54 29.50
N GLY A 608 5.39 -7.99 30.53
CA GLY A 608 4.73 -6.71 30.41
C GLY A 608 4.15 -6.18 31.70
N SER A 609 3.65 -4.95 31.63
CA SER A 609 2.99 -4.28 32.75
C SER A 609 1.55 -4.76 32.87
N PRO A 610 1.17 -5.56 33.90
CA PRO A 610 -0.18 -6.06 34.02
C PRO A 610 -1.16 -4.93 34.36
N THR A 611 -2.36 -4.97 33.79
CA THR A 611 -3.41 -4.00 34.11
C THR A 611 -3.90 -4.20 35.55
N ALA A 612 -3.94 -3.11 36.31
CA ALA A 612 -4.43 -3.16 37.69
C ALA A 612 -5.91 -3.58 37.73
N SER A 613 -6.30 -4.41 38.70
CA SER A 613 -7.65 -4.98 38.75
C SER A 613 -8.77 -3.94 38.76
N GLY A 614 -8.55 -2.76 39.35
CA GLY A 614 -9.52 -1.65 39.35
C GLY A 614 -9.56 -0.83 38.06
N GLN A 615 -8.65 -1.08 37.13
CA GLN A 615 -8.55 -0.41 35.82
C GLN A 615 -8.89 -1.37 34.66
N LEU A 616 -9.28 -2.61 34.97
CA LEU A 616 -9.74 -3.54 33.95
C LEU A 616 -11.07 -3.04 33.36
N PRO A 617 -11.27 -3.20 32.04
CA PRO A 617 -12.57 -2.96 31.40
C PRO A 617 -13.71 -3.72 32.08
N THR A 618 -14.93 -3.20 31.93
CA THR A 618 -16.15 -3.81 32.49
C THR A 618 -17.05 -4.43 31.42
N THR A 619 -16.77 -4.15 30.14
CA THR A 619 -17.54 -4.61 28.98
C THR A 619 -16.84 -5.78 28.28
N VAL A 620 -17.52 -6.45 27.36
CA VAL A 620 -16.89 -7.45 26.49
C VAL A 620 -15.99 -6.75 25.47
N LEU A 621 -14.74 -7.21 25.35
CA LEU A 621 -13.78 -6.68 24.40
C LEU A 621 -13.20 -7.78 23.54
N THR A 622 -13.02 -7.50 22.25
CA THR A 622 -12.38 -8.42 21.30
C THR A 622 -11.06 -7.85 20.83
N TYR A 623 -9.98 -8.44 21.32
CA TYR A 623 -8.61 -8.10 20.96
C TYR A 623 -8.19 -8.84 19.69
N GLN A 624 -7.43 -8.16 18.84
CA GLN A 624 -6.93 -8.70 17.58
C GLN A 624 -5.45 -9.05 17.68
N LEU A 625 -5.02 -10.11 17.00
CA LEU A 625 -3.61 -10.49 16.96
C LEU A 625 -2.76 -9.36 16.36
N VAL A 626 -1.79 -8.87 17.12
CA VAL A 626 -0.82 -7.86 16.66
C VAL A 626 0.52 -8.48 16.28
N GLY A 627 0.81 -9.68 16.78
CA GLY A 627 2.08 -10.37 16.56
C GLY A 627 2.34 -11.46 17.60
N GLY A 628 3.53 -12.04 17.56
CA GLY A 628 3.97 -13.08 18.46
C GLY A 628 5.30 -13.68 17.97
N THR A 629 5.75 -14.73 18.62
CA THR A 629 6.94 -15.47 18.17
C THR A 629 6.59 -16.44 17.05
N HIS A 630 7.61 -16.89 16.30
CA HIS A 630 7.45 -18.02 15.40
C HIS A 630 7.22 -19.30 16.22
N PRO A 631 6.02 -19.93 16.18
CA PRO A 631 5.74 -21.07 17.05
C PRO A 631 6.69 -22.23 16.75
N SER A 632 7.25 -22.84 17.79
CA SER A 632 8.19 -23.95 17.62
C SER A 632 7.45 -25.28 17.59
N LEU A 633 7.65 -26.05 16.52
CA LEU A 633 7.27 -27.45 16.44
C LEU A 633 8.45 -28.30 16.93
N ALA A 634 8.22 -29.13 17.93
CA ALA A 634 9.21 -30.00 18.52
C ALA A 634 8.76 -31.46 18.47
N ASP A 635 9.71 -32.38 18.39
CA ASP A 635 9.45 -33.82 18.52
C ASP A 635 9.22 -34.24 19.98
N ALA A 636 9.04 -35.53 20.23
CA ALA A 636 8.79 -36.07 21.57
C ALA A 636 9.99 -35.92 22.54
N SER A 637 11.20 -35.75 22.02
CA SER A 637 12.39 -35.43 22.81
C SER A 637 12.47 -33.94 23.15
N GLY A 638 11.59 -33.13 22.55
CA GLY A 638 11.63 -31.68 22.64
C GLY A 638 12.50 -31.00 21.59
N SER A 639 13.18 -31.76 20.73
CA SER A 639 14.09 -31.21 19.74
C SER A 639 13.33 -30.43 18.67
N PRO A 640 13.78 -29.22 18.26
CA PRO A 640 13.08 -28.42 17.29
C PRO A 640 13.10 -29.09 15.91
N VAL A 641 11.93 -29.20 15.29
CA VAL A 641 11.72 -29.78 13.97
C VAL A 641 11.52 -28.68 12.93
N SER A 642 10.66 -27.70 13.23
CA SER A 642 10.42 -26.55 12.37
C SER A 642 9.86 -25.36 13.15
N ALA A 643 10.05 -24.16 12.64
CA ALA A 643 9.33 -22.97 13.09
C ALA A 643 8.07 -22.76 12.23
N GLY A 644 6.97 -22.33 12.86
CA GLY A 644 5.73 -21.95 12.20
C GLY A 644 5.56 -20.44 12.12
N ALA A 645 4.44 -20.00 11.55
CA ALA A 645 4.02 -18.61 11.53
C ALA A 645 2.59 -18.47 12.09
N LEU A 646 2.36 -17.45 12.93
CA LEU A 646 1.00 -17.06 13.35
C LEU A 646 0.30 -16.38 12.17
N THR A 647 -0.88 -16.88 11.79
CA THR A 647 -1.60 -16.42 10.58
C THR A 647 -2.84 -15.58 10.90
N SER A 648 -3.43 -15.80 12.07
CA SER A 648 -4.66 -15.13 12.50
C SER A 648 -4.84 -15.30 14.00
N GLY A 649 -5.48 -14.35 14.67
CA GLY A 649 -5.86 -14.56 16.07
C GLY A 649 -6.87 -13.54 16.56
N SER A 650 -7.81 -14.02 17.37
CA SER A 650 -8.83 -13.22 18.03
C SER A 650 -8.96 -13.70 19.47
N LEU A 651 -8.96 -12.76 20.40
CA LEU A 651 -9.14 -13.01 21.82
C LEU A 651 -10.29 -12.16 22.33
N THR A 652 -11.41 -12.79 22.67
CA THR A 652 -12.55 -12.10 23.26
C THR A 652 -12.54 -12.31 24.76
N LEU A 653 -12.54 -11.20 25.51
CA LEU A 653 -12.55 -11.16 26.96
C LEU A 653 -13.87 -10.55 27.43
N ASP A 654 -14.66 -11.35 28.15
CA ASP A 654 -15.86 -10.92 28.84
C ASP A 654 -15.53 -10.68 30.31
N TYR A 655 -15.35 -9.41 30.65
CA TYR A 655 -14.99 -8.99 32.01
C TYR A 655 -16.16 -9.09 32.98
N GLY A 656 -17.40 -9.00 32.49
CA GLY A 656 -18.61 -9.14 33.30
C GLY A 656 -18.83 -10.58 33.73
N LEU A 657 -18.59 -11.54 32.84
CA LEU A 657 -18.73 -12.97 33.11
C LEU A 657 -17.43 -13.64 33.59
N GLY A 658 -16.29 -12.95 33.53
CA GLY A 658 -14.98 -13.54 33.82
C GLY A 658 -14.64 -14.67 32.87
N LYS A 659 -14.97 -14.51 31.58
CA LYS A 659 -14.78 -15.52 30.53
C LYS A 659 -13.86 -15.03 29.43
N ALA A 660 -13.17 -15.97 28.80
CA ALA A 660 -12.32 -15.74 27.64
C ALA A 660 -12.65 -16.71 26.51
N SER A 661 -12.57 -16.25 25.27
CA SER A 661 -12.65 -17.08 24.07
C SER A 661 -11.46 -16.76 23.18
N LEU A 662 -10.83 -17.80 22.64
CA LEU A 662 -9.63 -17.71 21.83
C LEU A 662 -9.84 -18.43 20.50
N GLY A 663 -9.47 -17.77 19.41
CA GLY A 663 -9.18 -18.40 18.13
C GLY A 663 -7.77 -18.02 17.71
N LEU A 664 -6.90 -18.98 17.45
CA LEU A 664 -5.52 -18.74 17.01
C LEU A 664 -5.18 -19.68 15.87
N GLY A 665 -4.77 -19.11 14.73
CA GLY A 665 -4.34 -19.83 13.55
C GLY A 665 -2.83 -19.74 13.36
N MET A 666 -2.23 -20.85 12.95
CA MET A 666 -0.81 -20.95 12.65
C MET A 666 -0.55 -21.87 11.46
N SER A 667 0.60 -21.70 10.82
CA SER A 667 1.03 -22.53 9.69
C SER A 667 2.44 -23.07 9.90
N PHE A 668 2.68 -24.31 9.47
CA PHE A 668 3.99 -24.96 9.47
C PHE A 668 4.31 -25.45 8.06
N VAL A 669 5.53 -25.20 7.59
CA VAL A 669 5.98 -25.62 6.27
C VAL A 669 7.21 -26.50 6.39
N SER A 670 7.19 -27.69 5.79
CA SER A 670 8.35 -28.57 5.66
C SER A 670 8.33 -29.28 4.32
N GLY A 671 9.48 -29.39 3.65
CA GLY A 671 9.60 -30.09 2.37
C GLY A 671 8.69 -29.56 1.25
N GLY A 672 8.24 -28.29 1.33
CA GLY A 672 7.32 -27.68 0.38
C GLY A 672 5.83 -27.94 0.63
N GLN A 673 5.47 -28.63 1.72
CA GLN A 673 4.08 -28.88 2.15
C GLN A 673 3.74 -28.03 3.38
N ALA A 674 2.51 -27.52 3.45
CA ALA A 674 2.03 -26.68 4.54
C ALA A 674 0.91 -27.36 5.34
N SER A 675 0.98 -27.29 6.67
CA SER A 675 -0.11 -27.64 7.58
C SER A 675 -0.64 -26.38 8.26
N ALA A 676 -1.95 -26.14 8.18
CA ALA A 676 -2.60 -25.12 8.99
C ALA A 676 -3.08 -25.74 10.31
N VAL A 677 -2.72 -25.15 11.44
CA VAL A 677 -3.16 -25.58 12.78
C VAL A 677 -4.03 -24.47 13.37
N GLN A 678 -5.15 -24.82 13.95
CA GLN A 678 -6.10 -23.92 14.58
C GLN A 678 -6.30 -24.32 16.03
N LEU A 679 -6.14 -23.36 16.93
CA LEU A 679 -6.46 -23.49 18.34
C LEU A 679 -7.73 -22.70 18.64
N THR A 680 -8.74 -23.37 19.16
CA THR A 680 -10.01 -22.75 19.52
C THR A 680 -10.37 -23.09 20.96
N GLY A 681 -10.62 -22.08 21.77
CA GLY A 681 -11.09 -22.22 23.15
C GLY A 681 -12.35 -21.40 23.35
N GLN A 682 -13.40 -22.03 23.86
CA GLN A 682 -14.55 -21.31 24.38
C GLN A 682 -14.63 -21.53 25.89
N ASN A 683 -15.03 -20.49 26.63
CA ASN A 683 -15.18 -20.51 28.09
C ASN A 683 -13.87 -20.64 28.90
N GLY A 684 -12.76 -20.10 28.40
CA GLY A 684 -11.58 -19.83 29.22
C GLY A 684 -11.92 -18.94 30.41
N SER A 685 -11.07 -18.96 31.44
CA SER A 685 -11.28 -18.11 32.62
C SER A 685 -10.56 -16.77 32.47
N LEU A 686 -11.22 -15.71 32.91
CA LEU A 686 -10.67 -14.37 33.08
C LEU A 686 -10.84 -13.96 34.54
N SER A 687 -9.75 -13.73 35.26
CA SER A 687 -9.79 -13.33 36.68
C SER A 687 -8.65 -12.37 37.01
N ALA A 688 -8.99 -11.15 37.46
CA ALA A 688 -8.01 -10.10 37.75
C ALA A 688 -6.99 -9.89 36.60
N GLY A 689 -7.50 -9.85 35.36
CA GLY A 689 -6.68 -9.71 34.15
C GLY A 689 -5.94 -10.98 33.73
N ASN A 690 -6.03 -12.08 34.48
CA ASN A 690 -5.41 -13.36 34.12
C ASN A 690 -6.31 -14.16 33.20
N ILE A 691 -5.75 -14.61 32.10
CA ILE A 691 -6.46 -15.36 31.07
C ILE A 691 -5.93 -16.80 31.11
N ASN A 692 -6.80 -17.79 31.24
CA ASN A 692 -6.40 -19.19 31.21
C ASN A 692 -7.36 -20.06 30.40
N PHE A 693 -6.76 -20.93 29.60
CA PHE A 693 -7.41 -21.99 28.85
C PHE A 693 -6.71 -23.31 29.20
N ASN A 694 -7.34 -24.11 30.07
CA ASN A 694 -6.81 -25.42 30.46
C ASN A 694 -6.92 -26.46 29.32
N THR A 695 -7.85 -26.25 28.40
CA THR A 695 -8.03 -27.09 27.23
C THR A 695 -8.47 -26.23 26.05
N LEU A 696 -7.76 -26.36 24.93
CA LEU A 696 -8.09 -25.79 23.63
C LEU A 696 -8.36 -26.93 22.66
N GLY A 697 -9.39 -26.78 21.83
CA GLY A 697 -9.59 -27.60 20.65
C GLY A 697 -8.47 -27.33 19.65
N VAL A 698 -7.93 -28.41 19.07
CA VAL A 698 -6.85 -28.35 18.07
C VAL A 698 -7.38 -28.96 16.79
N THR A 699 -7.38 -28.20 15.70
CA THR A 699 -7.71 -28.71 14.37
C THR A 699 -6.52 -28.53 13.45
N VAL A 700 -6.22 -29.52 12.62
CA VAL A 700 -5.15 -29.44 11.63
C VAL A 700 -5.71 -29.68 10.24
N GLY A 701 -5.50 -28.74 9.31
CA GLY A 701 -5.80 -28.92 7.89
C GLY A 701 -4.80 -29.90 7.30
N VAL A 702 -5.29 -31.07 6.89
CA VAL A 702 -4.46 -32.19 6.40
C VAL A 702 -4.48 -32.29 4.87
N GLY A 703 -3.30 -32.40 4.28
CA GLY A 703 -3.04 -32.83 2.90
C GLY A 703 -2.03 -33.98 2.88
N SER A 704 -1.88 -34.67 1.74
CA SER A 704 -0.86 -35.72 1.62
C SER A 704 0.55 -35.12 1.80
N GLY A 705 1.28 -35.56 2.83
CA GLY A 705 2.63 -35.03 3.14
C GLY A 705 2.64 -33.86 4.13
N SER A 706 1.53 -33.59 4.83
CA SER A 706 1.46 -32.58 5.90
C SER A 706 2.55 -32.78 6.97
N PRO A 707 3.31 -31.73 7.33
CA PRO A 707 4.36 -31.81 8.37
C PRO A 707 3.81 -32.04 9.79
N VAL A 708 2.54 -31.71 10.01
CA VAL A 708 1.86 -31.81 11.30
C VAL A 708 0.58 -32.60 11.10
N ALA A 709 0.36 -33.61 11.95
CA ALA A 709 -0.89 -34.34 12.06
C ALA A 709 -1.38 -34.35 13.51
N CYS A 710 -2.69 -34.45 13.69
CA CYS A 710 -3.31 -34.43 15.01
C CYS A 710 -4.47 -35.42 15.09
N THR A 711 -4.29 -36.49 15.87
CA THR A 711 -5.33 -37.49 16.14
C THR A 711 -5.92 -37.36 17.54
N SER A 712 -5.15 -36.85 18.51
CA SER A 712 -5.57 -36.68 19.90
C SER A 712 -4.83 -35.54 20.61
N CYS A 713 -4.63 -34.41 19.92
CA CYS A 713 -3.93 -33.29 20.54
C CYS A 713 -4.82 -32.50 21.49
N SER A 714 -4.18 -31.96 22.52
CA SER A 714 -4.80 -31.00 23.43
C SER A 714 -3.95 -29.74 23.45
N GLY A 715 -4.60 -28.58 23.33
CA GLY A 715 -3.93 -27.30 23.53
C GLY A 715 -4.21 -26.72 24.92
N SER A 716 -3.39 -25.78 25.35
CA SER A 716 -3.63 -24.90 26.49
C SER A 716 -3.02 -23.53 26.22
N ALA A 717 -3.55 -22.51 26.89
CA ALA A 717 -3.01 -21.15 26.82
C ALA A 717 -3.15 -20.44 28.17
N SER A 718 -2.21 -19.55 28.48
CA SER A 718 -2.22 -18.75 29.69
C SER A 718 -1.61 -17.38 29.41
N GLY A 719 -2.11 -16.34 30.06
CA GLY A 719 -1.46 -15.06 30.08
C GLY A 719 -2.27 -13.98 30.76
N PHE A 720 -2.13 -12.74 30.30
CA PHE A 720 -2.65 -11.59 31.04
C PHE A 720 -2.95 -10.38 30.17
N VAL A 721 -3.81 -9.52 30.71
CA VAL A 721 -4.12 -8.19 30.17
C VAL A 721 -3.06 -7.19 30.66
N ALA A 722 -2.52 -6.39 29.75
CA ALA A 722 -1.40 -5.49 29.95
C ALA A 722 -1.72 -4.03 29.60
N GLY A 723 -1.04 -3.11 30.28
CA GLY A 723 -1.20 -1.66 30.16
C GLY A 723 -2.10 -1.04 31.24
N SER A 724 -2.23 0.28 31.26
CA SER A 724 -2.96 0.98 32.33
C SER A 724 -4.48 0.89 32.22
N ALA A 725 -5.02 0.47 31.08
CA ALA A 725 -6.45 0.34 30.81
C ALA A 725 -6.81 -0.96 30.07
N GLY A 726 -5.86 -1.90 29.95
CA GLY A 726 -6.05 -3.13 29.20
C GLY A 726 -5.96 -2.92 27.70
N GLU A 727 -4.90 -2.25 27.26
CA GLU A 727 -4.66 -1.94 25.86
C GLU A 727 -4.06 -3.11 25.10
N MET A 728 -3.40 -4.01 25.81
CA MET A 728 -2.82 -5.23 25.26
C MET A 728 -3.29 -6.44 26.06
N ALA A 729 -3.24 -7.61 25.44
CA ALA A 729 -3.32 -8.88 26.12
C ALA A 729 -2.28 -9.81 25.52
N GLY A 730 -1.58 -10.57 26.36
CA GLY A 730 -0.55 -11.51 25.94
C GLY A 730 -0.89 -12.92 26.38
N LEU A 731 -0.65 -13.90 25.52
CA LEU A 731 -0.85 -15.32 25.81
C LEU A 731 0.37 -16.14 25.39
N GLY A 732 0.88 -16.97 26.28
CA GLY A 732 1.60 -18.18 25.89
C GLY A 732 0.61 -19.28 25.54
N PHE A 733 0.96 -20.14 24.60
CA PHE A 733 0.19 -21.32 24.25
C PHE A 733 1.08 -22.53 24.02
N GLY A 734 0.49 -23.70 24.23
CA GLY A 734 1.13 -24.98 24.00
C GLY A 734 0.15 -26.02 23.49
N VAL A 735 0.63 -26.94 22.66
CA VAL A 735 -0.09 -28.09 22.12
C VAL A 735 0.73 -29.32 22.39
N SER A 736 0.08 -30.36 22.92
CA SER A 736 0.68 -31.66 23.18
C SER A 736 0.02 -32.74 22.33
N GLY A 737 0.76 -33.81 22.01
CA GLY A 737 0.21 -34.97 21.28
C GLY A 737 0.21 -34.80 19.76
N VAL A 738 1.06 -33.91 19.24
CA VAL A 738 1.23 -33.73 17.80
C VAL A 738 1.95 -34.93 17.21
N THR A 739 1.55 -35.37 16.02
CA THR A 739 2.20 -36.48 15.30
C THR A 739 2.99 -35.93 14.12
N LEU A 740 4.24 -36.39 13.99
CA LEU A 740 5.16 -36.01 12.93
C LEU A 740 5.49 -37.24 12.06
N PRO A 741 5.91 -37.07 10.79
CA PRO A 741 6.36 -38.19 9.97
C PRO A 741 7.49 -38.96 10.66
N GLY A 742 7.23 -40.21 11.05
CA GLY A 742 8.20 -41.10 11.69
C GLY A 742 8.37 -40.95 13.22
N VAL A 743 7.67 -40.02 13.88
CA VAL A 743 7.76 -39.79 15.34
C VAL A 743 6.38 -39.45 15.94
N SER A 744 5.98 -40.14 17.01
CA SER A 744 4.77 -39.83 17.79
C SER A 744 5.10 -39.02 19.05
N GLY A 745 4.28 -38.02 19.39
CA GLY A 745 4.35 -37.34 20.69
C GLY A 745 5.04 -35.97 20.69
N GLY A 746 4.98 -35.23 19.58
CA GLY A 746 5.51 -33.86 19.48
C GLY A 746 4.66 -32.80 20.18
N SER A 747 5.19 -31.58 20.20
CA SER A 747 4.54 -30.41 20.78
C SER A 747 4.69 -29.17 19.92
N ILE A 748 3.75 -28.23 20.08
CA ILE A 748 3.86 -26.88 19.51
C ILE A 748 3.83 -25.89 20.66
N THR A 749 4.73 -24.92 20.69
CA THR A 749 4.68 -23.81 21.66
C THR A 749 4.95 -22.47 21.02
N GLY A 750 4.39 -21.41 21.59
CA GLY A 750 4.61 -20.05 21.14
C GLY A 750 3.97 -19.04 22.08
N VAL A 751 4.14 -17.76 21.77
CA VAL A 751 3.43 -16.66 22.42
C VAL A 751 2.77 -15.78 21.37
N ALA A 752 1.63 -15.18 21.73
CA ALA A 752 0.86 -14.29 20.89
C ALA A 752 0.46 -13.05 21.70
N GLY A 753 0.66 -11.87 21.09
CA GLY A 753 0.21 -10.59 21.59
C GLY A 753 -1.05 -10.13 20.85
N PHE A 754 -1.99 -9.57 21.59
CA PHE A 754 -3.27 -9.07 21.08
C PHE A 754 -3.46 -7.62 21.52
N GLY A 755 -3.90 -6.76 20.60
CA GLY A 755 -4.18 -5.35 20.84
C GLY A 755 -5.68 -5.10 20.99
N ASN A 756 -6.04 -4.23 21.93
CA ASN A 756 -7.42 -3.79 22.14
C ASN A 756 -7.80 -2.74 21.10
N PRO A 757 -8.85 -2.95 20.29
CA PRO A 757 -9.30 -1.94 19.34
C PRO A 757 -10.08 -0.79 19.98
N SER A 758 -10.51 -0.88 21.26
CA SER A 758 -11.45 0.07 21.89
C SER A 758 -10.86 1.03 22.93
N THR A 759 -9.71 0.72 23.53
CA THR A 759 -8.90 1.69 24.34
C THR A 759 -7.92 2.48 23.47
N ASN A 760 -8.13 2.30 22.18
CA ASN A 760 -7.36 2.86 21.11
C ASN A 760 -7.79 4.32 20.92
#